data_AF-H2ATT3-F1
#
_entry.id   AF-H2ATT3-F1
#
_cell.length_a   1.000
_cell.length_b   1.000
_cell.length_c   1.000
_cell.angle_alpha   90.00
_cell.angle_beta   90.00
_cell.angle_gamma   90.00
#
_symmetry.space_group_name_H-M   'P 1'
#
loop_
_entity.id
_entity.type
_entity.pdbx_description
1 polymer ?
#
loop_
_entity_poly.entity_id
_entity_poly.type
_entity_poly.pdbx_seq_one_letter_code
_entity_poly.pdbx_strand_id
1 'polypeptide(L)'
;MYIHALKTQKTGRKKFSVFVGLSAGKRRKSTSKQVVTHNSKNNNKYVNLEQVFEDSKSRSVNKLIVPDIIRAKSTHFTLIPKDVIAESVVPEPDPNTNEPVSHPPELAFQLNKILYQPTTLHLLQDQRSGVYNFDPKLEKITPNFLKCRVFSNDKRVPFFLTPHKDSSLLAVAKKFDKRYVSSTSSMTSILSQLHFLVSNFRKLNITDSSISKNFPQKQCDFTTAAQFPASIILRKKPDGIISIDSDKTLDREIILSILGHSLEDFLTKKRENDKNASYHYMKIDAFMLRSQLDAYDSKLPGSGIFDLKTRAVTAIRHDLSYVESNNNFTGYEIDKVYGKFESLEREYFELIRSTLLKYALQARIGNMDGIFVAYHNISKMFGFQYLPLEELDYIIHSSIDSNFAHRLNRKESDLKMIFGDLGYILHYQRKEREIASKIAATEFKISLMLLKHILSYIEKQFDNKFHPSDTWNNCKVMIKTEKAKRKMRNGQIIHYPVLKVIAVPLASDYEDQQIISSGSTNDMIVDQIQQYNAKIRKDATSRFFKEKAVGLEIRLLHKLAHHPDASKLPSFLISNKELLTTEQIERIKDILSKNYYPTVPTHKSPNFFDPSDIDMWEVNVTMTPIDNLQELQDIYIQYNTTKTKALESQSLVVDRFSDLNQVSTIDKEITEILRNLSHSKKLENEPSKYQGVLRAYSLKGLRRTKKNSKQKIMWND
;
A
#
# COMPACT_ATOMS: atom_id res chain seq x y z
N MET A 1 -9.15 14.15 47.99
CA MET A 1 -9.59 15.11 49.03
C MET A 1 -8.42 15.33 49.98
N TYR A 2 -8.03 16.61 50.18
CA TYR A 2 -6.94 17.13 51.05
C TYR A 2 -5.51 16.71 50.65
N ILE A 3 -4.62 17.51 50.05
CA ILE A 3 -4.22 18.93 50.20
C ILE A 3 -3.95 19.32 51.66
N HIS A 4 -2.66 19.35 52.03
CA HIS A 4 -2.11 20.48 52.77
C HIS A 4 -0.66 20.74 52.37
N ALA A 5 -0.37 22.03 52.20
CA ALA A 5 0.88 22.60 51.75
C ALA A 5 1.49 23.50 52.86
N LEU A 6 2.72 23.98 52.56
CA LEU A 6 3.44 25.16 53.11
C LEU A 6 4.32 24.85 54.36
N LYS A 7 5.52 25.42 54.57
CA LYS A 7 6.29 26.48 53.88
C LYS A 7 7.75 26.51 54.42
N THR A 8 8.71 26.66 53.49
CA THR A 8 9.94 27.49 53.50
C THR A 8 10.68 27.88 54.80
N GLN A 9 12.01 27.69 54.80
CA GLN A 9 12.98 28.78 55.04
C GLN A 9 14.36 28.53 54.37
N LYS A 10 14.92 29.62 53.84
CA LYS A 10 16.20 29.75 53.09
C LYS A 10 17.38 29.90 54.06
N THR A 11 18.58 29.47 53.64
CA THR A 11 19.76 30.32 53.32
C THR A 11 21.07 29.52 53.42
N GLY A 12 22.05 29.83 52.55
CA GLY A 12 23.45 29.39 52.73
C GLY A 12 24.22 29.04 51.45
N ARG A 13 24.78 30.06 50.78
CA ARG A 13 25.76 29.94 49.67
C ARG A 13 27.10 29.38 50.16
N LYS A 14 27.80 28.59 49.33
CA LYS A 14 29.27 28.66 49.16
C LYS A 14 29.69 28.14 47.78
N LYS A 15 30.43 28.97 47.05
CA LYS A 15 31.13 28.71 45.78
C LYS A 15 32.50 28.08 46.08
N PHE A 16 32.96 27.16 45.24
CA PHE A 16 34.38 26.94 44.94
C PHE A 16 34.55 26.44 43.50
N SER A 17 35.76 26.57 42.99
CA SER A 17 36.10 26.93 41.62
C SER A 17 37.22 26.07 41.03
N VAL A 18 37.29 26.04 39.70
CA VAL A 18 38.47 25.77 38.81
C VAL A 18 38.94 24.31 38.65
N PHE A 19 38.95 23.80 37.41
CA PHE A 19 40.18 23.55 36.64
C PHE A 19 39.89 23.11 35.19
N VAL A 20 40.43 23.89 34.24
CA VAL A 20 40.59 23.57 32.81
C VAL A 20 42.10 23.35 32.60
N GLY A 21 42.49 22.23 32.01
CA GLY A 21 43.87 21.90 31.69
C GLY A 21 44.07 21.72 30.18
N LEU A 22 44.77 22.67 29.57
CA LEU A 22 45.41 22.60 28.26
C LEU A 22 46.80 21.97 28.40
N SER A 23 47.25 21.24 27.36
CA SER A 23 48.65 20.90 27.11
C SER A 23 48.97 21.15 25.63
N ALA A 24 50.16 21.67 25.35
CA ALA A 24 50.54 22.44 24.18
C ALA A 24 51.72 21.84 23.39
N GLY A 25 51.91 22.33 22.15
CA GLY A 25 53.16 22.30 21.36
C GLY A 25 53.00 21.58 20.01
N LYS A 26 53.42 22.07 18.84
CA LYS A 26 54.38 23.13 18.45
C LYS A 26 54.00 23.72 17.07
N ARG A 27 54.28 25.02 16.90
CA ARG A 27 54.24 25.78 15.63
C ARG A 27 55.45 25.48 14.74
N ARG A 28 55.26 25.51 13.42
CA ARG A 28 56.22 26.09 12.45
C ARG A 28 55.46 26.90 11.39
N LYS A 29 55.83 28.17 11.24
CA LYS A 29 55.48 29.06 10.12
C LYS A 29 56.58 28.94 9.06
N SER A 30 56.22 28.98 7.78
CA SER A 30 57.08 29.54 6.74
C SER A 30 56.21 30.19 5.65
N THR A 31 56.60 31.43 5.36
CA THR A 31 56.08 32.36 4.38
C THR A 31 56.64 32.09 2.98
N SER A 32 55.86 32.35 1.92
CA SER A 32 56.37 33.07 0.74
C SER A 32 55.23 33.64 -0.10
N LYS A 33 55.40 34.92 -0.46
CA LYS A 33 54.64 35.71 -1.41
C LYS A 33 54.98 35.26 -2.83
N GLN A 34 54.02 35.36 -3.75
CA GLN A 34 54.27 36.00 -5.06
C GLN A 34 52.98 36.61 -5.62
N VAL A 35 53.15 37.81 -6.15
CA VAL A 35 52.17 38.79 -6.64
C VAL A 35 52.15 38.74 -8.19
N VAL A 36 51.17 39.42 -8.79
CA VAL A 36 51.14 40.08 -10.14
C VAL A 36 50.30 39.33 -11.18
N THR A 37 49.33 39.87 -11.94
CA THR A 37 48.56 41.15 -12.10
C THR A 37 47.38 40.79 -13.06
N HIS A 38 46.20 41.42 -13.09
CA HIS A 38 45.94 42.69 -13.79
C HIS A 38 44.50 43.21 -13.58
N ASN A 39 44.42 44.51 -13.29
CA ASN A 39 43.52 45.57 -13.75
C ASN A 39 42.00 45.35 -13.90
N SER A 40 41.26 46.10 -13.08
CA SER A 40 40.01 46.76 -13.48
C SER A 40 39.89 48.12 -12.77
N LYS A 41 39.82 49.20 -13.57
CA LYS A 41 39.35 50.54 -13.18
C LYS A 41 38.26 50.95 -14.17
N ASN A 42 37.12 51.38 -13.60
CA ASN A 42 36.14 52.35 -14.12
C ASN A 42 35.39 51.99 -15.43
N ASN A 43 34.11 52.31 -15.65
CA ASN A 43 33.26 53.39 -15.16
C ASN A 43 31.77 53.02 -15.33
N ASN A 44 30.93 53.64 -14.50
CA ASN A 44 29.49 53.74 -14.62
C ASN A 44 29.01 54.17 -16.01
N LYS A 45 27.91 53.58 -16.48
CA LYS A 45 26.86 54.28 -17.24
C LYS A 45 25.52 53.58 -17.02
N TYR A 46 24.64 54.26 -16.29
CA TYR A 46 23.20 53.99 -16.26
C TYR A 46 22.63 54.12 -17.67
N VAL A 47 21.92 53.08 -18.13
CA VAL A 47 20.93 53.21 -19.20
C VAL A 47 19.69 52.39 -18.81
N ASN A 48 18.59 53.12 -18.81
CA ASN A 48 17.19 52.76 -18.65
C ASN A 48 16.81 51.38 -19.25
N LEU A 49 16.22 50.48 -18.44
CA LEU A 49 15.66 49.19 -18.86
C LEU A 49 14.15 49.06 -18.60
N GLU A 50 13.47 50.16 -18.27
CA GLU A 50 12.01 50.19 -18.03
C GLU A 50 11.15 50.18 -19.31
N GLN A 51 11.71 50.00 -20.51
CA GLN A 51 10.94 50.06 -21.76
C GLN A 51 10.93 48.79 -22.62
N VAL A 52 11.19 47.61 -22.03
CA VAL A 52 10.98 46.31 -22.73
C VAL A 52 10.10 45.34 -21.92
N PHE A 53 9.43 45.81 -20.86
CA PHE A 53 8.71 44.95 -19.91
C PHE A 53 7.17 45.06 -19.92
N GLU A 54 6.54 45.51 -21.01
CA GLU A 54 5.07 45.57 -21.08
C GLU A 54 4.38 44.61 -22.07
N ASP A 55 5.09 43.96 -23.00
CA ASP A 55 4.43 43.11 -24.02
C ASP A 55 4.53 41.59 -23.81
N SER A 56 4.64 41.12 -22.56
CA SER A 56 4.69 39.66 -22.27
C SER A 56 3.67 39.15 -21.22
N LYS A 57 2.63 39.95 -20.91
CA LYS A 57 1.47 39.49 -20.13
C LYS A 57 0.46 38.71 -20.99
N SER A 58 0.82 37.53 -21.49
CA SER A 58 -0.15 36.48 -21.88
C SER A 58 0.49 35.14 -22.27
N ARG A 59 1.54 34.68 -21.58
CA ARG A 59 2.04 33.31 -21.76
C ARG A 59 2.41 32.69 -20.42
N SER A 60 1.41 32.11 -19.76
CA SER A 60 1.59 31.18 -18.64
C SER A 60 2.28 29.90 -19.15
N VAL A 61 3.60 29.94 -19.29
CA VAL A 61 4.39 28.76 -19.66
C VAL A 61 4.78 28.02 -18.39
N ASN A 62 3.92 27.08 -17.98
CA ASN A 62 4.39 25.87 -17.31
C ASN A 62 5.38 25.20 -18.27
N LYS A 63 6.67 25.49 -18.14
CA LYS A 63 7.71 24.80 -18.92
C LYS A 63 7.67 23.34 -18.48
N LEU A 64 7.02 22.49 -19.28
CA LEU A 64 7.09 21.04 -19.21
C LEU A 64 8.58 20.66 -19.19
N ILE A 65 9.09 20.30 -18.01
CA ILE A 65 10.49 19.87 -17.85
C ILE A 65 10.75 18.58 -18.64
N VAL A 66 9.70 17.84 -19.01
CA VAL A 66 9.76 16.68 -19.88
C VAL A 66 9.08 17.06 -21.20
N PRO A 67 9.82 17.36 -22.29
CA PRO A 67 9.22 17.46 -23.61
C PRO A 67 8.67 16.08 -23.95
N ASP A 68 7.36 15.93 -24.03
CA ASP A 68 6.75 14.71 -24.54
C ASP A 68 7.28 14.49 -25.97
N ILE A 69 7.87 13.32 -26.21
CA ILE A 69 7.92 12.82 -27.59
C ILE A 69 6.49 12.39 -27.84
N ILE A 70 5.66 13.31 -28.31
CA ILE A 70 4.29 13.00 -28.71
C ILE A 70 4.43 12.03 -29.88
N ARG A 71 4.25 10.74 -29.62
CA ARG A 71 4.10 9.77 -30.72
C ARG A 71 2.79 10.12 -31.43
N ALA A 72 2.78 10.10 -32.76
CA ALA A 72 1.68 10.63 -33.58
C ALA A 72 0.28 10.05 -33.27
N LYS A 73 0.18 8.89 -32.60
CA LYS A 73 -1.09 8.25 -32.20
C LYS A 73 -1.44 8.39 -30.71
N SER A 74 -0.79 9.29 -29.97
CA SER A 74 -1.04 9.45 -28.54
C SER A 74 -2.37 10.18 -28.30
N THR A 75 -3.11 9.74 -27.28
CA THR A 75 -4.32 10.43 -26.80
C THR A 75 -4.00 11.18 -25.52
N HIS A 76 -4.50 12.42 -25.41
CA HIS A 76 -4.24 13.31 -24.29
C HIS A 76 -5.57 13.81 -23.71
N PHE A 77 -5.70 13.76 -22.39
CA PHE A 77 -6.87 14.27 -21.67
C PHE A 77 -6.49 14.63 -20.23
N THR A 78 -7.34 15.40 -19.57
CA THR A 78 -7.17 15.81 -18.17
C THR A 78 -8.24 15.17 -17.31
N LEU A 79 -7.82 14.59 -16.19
CA LEU A 79 -8.71 14.08 -15.15
C LEU A 79 -8.91 15.15 -14.08
N ILE A 80 -10.17 15.43 -13.77
CA ILE A 80 -10.61 16.38 -12.74
C ILE A 80 -11.39 15.58 -11.68
N PRO A 81 -10.73 15.09 -10.62
CA PRO A 81 -11.32 14.13 -9.70
C PRO A 81 -12.36 14.73 -8.73
N LYS A 82 -12.37 16.04 -8.53
CA LYS A 82 -13.33 16.73 -7.66
C LYS A 82 -14.79 16.49 -8.09
N ASP A 83 -15.03 16.31 -9.39
CA ASP A 83 -16.37 16.15 -9.97
C ASP A 83 -16.89 14.71 -9.87
N VAL A 84 -16.06 13.76 -9.44
CA VAL A 84 -16.45 12.35 -9.29
C VAL A 84 -16.92 12.07 -7.87
N ILE A 85 -18.15 11.57 -7.76
CA ILE A 85 -18.77 11.19 -6.49
C ILE A 85 -18.68 9.68 -6.32
N ALA A 86 -18.28 9.24 -5.12
CA ALA A 86 -18.28 7.85 -4.69
C ALA A 86 -19.40 7.71 -3.66
N GLU A 87 -20.37 6.84 -3.93
CA GLU A 87 -21.54 6.67 -3.05
C GLU A 87 -21.74 5.20 -2.72
N SER A 88 -21.98 4.92 -1.44
CA SER A 88 -22.40 3.60 -1.00
C SER A 88 -23.88 3.39 -1.34
N VAL A 89 -24.19 2.19 -1.80
CA VAL A 89 -25.52 1.73 -2.17
C VAL A 89 -25.81 0.53 -1.27
N VAL A 90 -26.81 0.69 -0.41
CA VAL A 90 -27.41 -0.41 0.33
C VAL A 90 -28.58 -0.92 -0.53
N PRO A 91 -28.65 -2.22 -0.86
CA PRO A 91 -29.83 -2.77 -1.51
C PRO A 91 -31.05 -2.50 -0.65
N GLU A 92 -32.12 -1.99 -1.23
CA GLU A 92 -33.39 -1.87 -0.50
C GLU A 92 -33.81 -3.25 -0.01
N PRO A 93 -34.26 -3.39 1.25
CA PRO A 93 -34.85 -4.64 1.72
C PRO A 93 -36.02 -4.99 0.81
N ASP A 94 -36.24 -6.30 0.57
CA ASP A 94 -37.39 -6.76 -0.22
C ASP A 94 -38.67 -6.20 0.45
N PRO A 95 -39.50 -5.41 -0.26
CA PRO A 95 -40.71 -4.83 0.32
C PRO A 95 -41.71 -5.89 0.82
N ASN A 96 -41.54 -7.16 0.45
CA ASN A 96 -42.34 -8.28 0.94
C ASN A 96 -41.77 -8.95 2.19
N THR A 97 -40.57 -8.58 2.64
CA THR A 97 -39.98 -9.09 3.88
C THR A 97 -39.81 -7.92 4.86
N ASN A 98 -40.51 -7.98 6.00
CA ASN A 98 -40.28 -7.07 7.14
C ASN A 98 -38.94 -7.40 7.84
N GLU A 99 -37.89 -7.71 7.10
CA GLU A 99 -36.58 -8.06 7.64
C GLU A 99 -35.76 -6.78 7.86
N PRO A 100 -35.28 -6.52 9.09
CA PRO A 100 -34.40 -5.39 9.36
C PRO A 100 -33.11 -5.50 8.53
N VAL A 101 -32.52 -4.35 8.18
CA VAL A 101 -31.22 -4.28 7.50
C VAL A 101 -30.20 -5.11 8.29
N SER A 102 -29.77 -6.24 7.72
CA SER A 102 -28.88 -7.17 8.40
C SER A 102 -27.45 -6.62 8.43
N HIS A 103 -27.06 -6.07 9.58
CA HIS A 103 -25.65 -5.76 9.86
C HIS A 103 -24.85 -7.05 10.03
N PRO A 104 -23.58 -7.08 9.59
CA PRO A 104 -22.70 -8.21 9.84
C PRO A 104 -22.51 -8.45 11.36
N PRO A 105 -21.99 -9.63 11.77
CA PRO A 105 -21.90 -9.98 13.18
C PRO A 105 -20.91 -9.09 13.96
N GLU A 106 -21.12 -8.99 15.27
CA GLU A 106 -20.16 -8.34 16.17
C GLU A 106 -19.01 -9.29 16.53
N LEU A 107 -17.89 -8.74 17.01
CA LEU A 107 -16.79 -9.53 17.56
C LEU A 107 -17.18 -10.34 18.80
N ALA A 108 -16.68 -11.57 18.88
CA ALA A 108 -16.77 -12.44 20.05
C ALA A 108 -15.62 -12.20 21.04
N PHE A 109 -15.63 -12.92 22.17
CA PHE A 109 -14.53 -12.99 23.14
C PHE A 109 -14.04 -11.64 23.69
N GLN A 110 -14.92 -10.64 23.76
CA GLN A 110 -14.60 -9.27 24.18
C GLN A 110 -13.48 -8.59 23.35
N LEU A 111 -13.28 -9.04 22.11
CA LEU A 111 -12.28 -8.46 21.19
C LEU A 111 -12.66 -7.03 20.76
N ASN A 112 -13.90 -6.61 20.97
CA ASN A 112 -14.35 -5.23 20.73
C ASN A 112 -13.53 -4.17 21.48
N LYS A 113 -12.87 -4.52 22.61
CA LYS A 113 -11.95 -3.62 23.33
C LYS A 113 -10.81 -3.08 22.44
N ILE A 114 -10.37 -3.87 21.47
CA ILE A 114 -9.27 -3.52 20.55
C ILE A 114 -9.71 -2.41 19.58
N LEU A 115 -10.99 -2.37 19.22
CA LEU A 115 -11.56 -1.34 18.33
C LEU A 115 -11.39 0.07 18.93
N TYR A 116 -11.46 0.20 20.25
CA TYR A 116 -11.34 1.47 20.97
C TYR A 116 -9.92 1.79 21.43
N GLN A 117 -8.94 0.96 21.05
CA GLN A 117 -7.51 1.20 21.26
C GLN A 117 -6.78 1.08 19.91
N PRO A 118 -7.19 1.87 18.90
CA PRO A 118 -6.70 1.74 17.54
C PRO A 118 -5.18 1.89 17.51
N THR A 119 -4.56 1.26 16.50
CA THR A 119 -3.11 1.21 16.26
C THR A 119 -2.30 0.43 17.30
N THR A 120 -2.82 0.22 18.52
CA THR A 120 -2.11 -0.49 19.57
C THR A 120 -1.95 -1.97 19.22
N LEU A 121 -0.77 -2.53 19.51
CA LEU A 121 -0.46 -3.94 19.32
C LEU A 121 -0.77 -4.70 20.61
N HIS A 122 -1.81 -5.52 20.60
CA HIS A 122 -2.28 -6.26 21.78
C HIS A 122 -1.81 -7.70 21.76
N LEU A 123 -1.06 -8.13 22.78
CA LEU A 123 -0.78 -9.55 22.99
C LEU A 123 -2.01 -10.25 23.56
N LEU A 124 -2.24 -11.50 23.14
CA LEU A 124 -3.26 -12.36 23.72
C LEU A 124 -2.98 -12.64 25.20
N GLN A 125 -1.70 -12.88 25.53
CA GLN A 125 -1.24 -13.23 26.87
C GLN A 125 0.06 -12.48 27.19
N ASP A 126 0.17 -11.95 28.42
CA ASP A 126 1.42 -11.44 28.94
C ASP A 126 2.39 -12.59 29.25
N GLN A 127 3.50 -12.65 28.53
CA GLN A 127 4.46 -13.75 28.67
C GLN A 127 5.21 -13.76 30.00
N ARG A 128 5.28 -12.63 30.71
CA ARG A 128 5.97 -12.54 32.00
C ARG A 128 5.13 -13.12 33.13
N SER A 129 3.84 -12.78 33.19
CA SER A 129 2.92 -13.22 34.25
C SER A 129 2.10 -14.46 33.88
N GLY A 130 1.97 -14.78 32.59
CA GLY A 130 1.06 -15.82 32.10
C GLY A 130 -0.41 -15.41 32.12
N VAL A 131 -0.73 -14.17 32.49
CA VAL A 131 -2.11 -13.67 32.53
C VAL A 131 -2.59 -13.37 31.10
N TYR A 132 -3.78 -13.86 30.76
CA TYR A 132 -4.40 -13.57 29.47
C TYR A 132 -5.10 -12.22 29.49
N ASN A 133 -4.88 -11.43 28.43
CA ASN A 133 -5.55 -10.15 28.23
C ASN A 133 -6.96 -10.34 27.61
N PHE A 134 -7.19 -11.48 26.96
CA PHE A 134 -8.45 -11.86 26.32
C PHE A 134 -8.80 -13.33 26.64
N ASP A 135 -9.93 -13.84 26.14
CA ASP A 135 -10.34 -15.23 26.44
C ASP A 135 -9.26 -16.26 26.02
N PRO A 136 -8.78 -17.13 26.93
CA PRO A 136 -7.78 -18.15 26.62
C PRO A 136 -8.19 -19.12 25.49
N LYS A 137 -9.50 -19.27 25.22
CA LYS A 137 -9.99 -20.08 24.08
C LYS A 137 -9.48 -19.58 22.73
N LEU A 138 -9.12 -18.30 22.62
CA LEU A 138 -8.55 -17.71 21.41
C LEU A 138 -7.17 -18.29 21.08
N GLU A 139 -6.42 -18.79 22.05
CA GLU A 139 -5.02 -19.20 21.82
C GLU A 139 -4.93 -20.37 20.86
N LYS A 140 -5.79 -21.40 21.00
CA LYS A 140 -5.62 -22.66 20.28
C LYS A 140 -6.42 -22.70 18.99
N ILE A 141 -5.73 -22.72 17.85
CA ILE A 141 -6.34 -22.96 16.54
C ILE A 141 -6.30 -24.47 16.29
N THR A 142 -7.45 -25.13 16.46
CA THR A 142 -7.57 -26.58 16.28
C THR A 142 -7.59 -26.99 14.80
N PRO A 143 -7.19 -28.24 14.45
CA PRO A 143 -7.26 -28.73 13.07
C PRO A 143 -8.66 -28.69 12.45
N ASN A 144 -9.74 -28.61 13.24
CA ASN A 144 -11.10 -28.50 12.72
C ASN A 144 -11.31 -27.19 11.93
N PHE A 145 -10.59 -26.11 12.25
CA PHE A 145 -10.63 -24.88 11.44
C PHE A 145 -10.15 -25.11 10.00
N LEU A 146 -9.34 -26.15 9.76
CA LEU A 146 -8.90 -26.53 8.42
C LEU A 146 -9.90 -27.48 7.71
N LYS A 147 -10.88 -28.02 8.44
CA LYS A 147 -11.87 -29.00 7.95
C LYS A 147 -13.27 -28.41 7.74
N CYS A 148 -13.63 -27.35 8.47
CA CYS A 148 -15.01 -26.89 8.72
C CYS A 148 -15.90 -26.51 7.52
N ARG A 149 -15.45 -26.55 6.25
CA ARG A 149 -16.34 -26.25 5.11
C ARG A 149 -16.18 -27.15 3.88
N VAL A 150 -15.44 -28.26 3.95
CA VAL A 150 -15.41 -29.25 2.85
C VAL A 150 -16.71 -30.07 2.78
N PHE A 151 -17.51 -30.09 3.85
CA PHE A 151 -18.75 -30.87 3.92
C PHE A 151 -19.90 -30.03 4.45
N SER A 152 -20.66 -29.41 3.56
CA SER A 152 -22.09 -29.17 3.78
C SER A 152 -22.85 -29.81 2.63
N ASN A 153 -23.82 -30.64 2.97
CA ASN A 153 -24.53 -31.53 2.07
C ASN A 153 -25.19 -30.76 0.91
N ASP A 154 -24.98 -31.28 -0.30
CA ASP A 154 -25.80 -31.11 -1.51
C ASP A 154 -25.78 -29.81 -2.34
N LYS A 155 -24.79 -28.93 -2.15
CA LYS A 155 -24.35 -27.96 -3.20
C LYS A 155 -23.02 -27.34 -2.79
N ARG A 156 -21.99 -27.45 -3.63
CA ARG A 156 -20.73 -26.70 -3.45
C ARG A 156 -21.03 -25.21 -3.65
N VAL A 157 -21.45 -24.50 -2.60
CA VAL A 157 -21.48 -23.04 -2.64
C VAL A 157 -20.02 -22.58 -2.64
N PRO A 158 -19.53 -21.93 -3.71
CA PRO A 158 -18.13 -21.49 -3.75
C PRO A 158 -17.86 -20.49 -2.63
N PHE A 159 -16.74 -20.65 -1.92
CA PHE A 159 -16.28 -19.72 -0.87
C PHE A 159 -16.25 -18.26 -1.34
N PHE A 160 -16.05 -18.05 -2.64
CA PHE A 160 -16.01 -16.75 -3.28
C PHE A 160 -16.98 -16.71 -4.45
N LEU A 161 -17.99 -15.84 -4.36
CA LEU A 161 -18.85 -15.53 -5.50
C LEU A 161 -18.11 -14.56 -6.43
N THR A 162 -17.61 -15.05 -7.57
CA THR A 162 -16.95 -14.23 -8.59
C THR A 162 -17.92 -13.22 -9.20
N PRO A 163 -17.49 -11.97 -9.46
CA PRO A 163 -18.36 -10.91 -10.02
C PRO A 163 -19.22 -11.36 -11.20
N HIS A 164 -18.67 -12.10 -12.17
CA HIS A 164 -19.45 -12.53 -13.34
C HIS A 164 -20.56 -13.55 -13.03
N LYS A 165 -20.53 -14.20 -11.86
CA LYS A 165 -21.56 -15.16 -11.43
C LYS A 165 -22.56 -14.55 -10.44
N ASP A 166 -22.39 -13.29 -10.08
CA ASP A 166 -23.26 -12.61 -9.12
C ASP A 166 -24.44 -11.92 -9.81
N SER A 167 -25.60 -12.55 -9.78
CA SER A 167 -26.84 -12.00 -10.34
C SER A 167 -27.31 -10.73 -9.62
N SER A 168 -27.11 -10.63 -8.30
CA SER A 168 -27.50 -9.48 -7.50
C SER A 168 -26.65 -8.25 -7.85
N LEU A 169 -25.33 -8.42 -7.99
CA LEU A 169 -24.43 -7.35 -8.45
C LEU A 169 -24.79 -6.87 -9.86
N LEU A 170 -25.12 -7.79 -10.77
CA LEU A 170 -25.56 -7.43 -12.12
C LEU A 170 -26.90 -6.66 -12.09
N ALA A 171 -27.85 -7.07 -11.25
CA ALA A 171 -29.12 -6.37 -11.08
C ALA A 171 -28.94 -4.95 -10.53
N VAL A 172 -28.09 -4.78 -9.50
CA VAL A 172 -27.76 -3.47 -8.93
C VAL A 172 -27.06 -2.60 -9.98
N ALA A 173 -26.13 -3.14 -10.75
CA ALA A 173 -25.46 -2.41 -11.83
C ALA A 173 -26.44 -1.93 -12.91
N LYS A 174 -27.43 -2.76 -13.29
CA LYS A 174 -28.52 -2.36 -14.19
C LYS A 174 -29.37 -1.23 -13.59
N LYS A 175 -29.77 -1.33 -12.32
CA LYS A 175 -30.57 -0.30 -11.62
C LYS A 175 -29.89 1.08 -11.66
N PHE A 176 -28.55 1.12 -11.59
CA PHE A 176 -27.78 2.37 -11.55
C PHE A 176 -27.04 2.69 -12.87
N ASP A 177 -27.38 2.01 -13.97
CA ASP A 177 -26.78 2.19 -15.30
C ASP A 177 -25.24 2.19 -15.28
N LYS A 178 -24.65 1.13 -14.67
CA LYS A 178 -23.20 0.97 -14.55
C LYS A 178 -22.67 -0.06 -15.54
N ARG A 179 -21.65 0.36 -16.31
CA ARG A 179 -21.03 -0.44 -17.38
C ARG A 179 -20.13 -1.55 -16.85
N TYR A 180 -19.39 -1.29 -15.77
CA TYR A 180 -18.43 -2.24 -15.22
C TYR A 180 -18.83 -2.73 -13.83
N VAL A 181 -18.73 -4.03 -13.60
CA VAL A 181 -18.97 -4.65 -12.29
C VAL A 181 -17.72 -5.37 -11.80
N SER A 182 -17.46 -5.29 -10.49
CA SER A 182 -16.36 -6.03 -9.88
C SER A 182 -16.54 -6.20 -8.36
N SER A 183 -15.64 -6.94 -7.73
CA SER A 183 -15.54 -7.08 -6.28
C SER A 183 -14.28 -6.40 -5.74
N THR A 184 -14.25 -6.16 -4.43
CA THR A 184 -13.04 -5.73 -3.70
C THR A 184 -11.82 -6.59 -4.04
N SER A 185 -11.94 -7.91 -3.93
CA SER A 185 -10.84 -8.84 -4.21
C SER A 185 -10.34 -8.78 -5.65
N SER A 186 -11.21 -8.54 -6.62
CA SER A 186 -10.85 -8.43 -8.04
C SER A 186 -10.27 -7.09 -8.44
N MET A 187 -10.72 -6.00 -7.82
CA MET A 187 -10.20 -4.66 -8.12
C MET A 187 -8.88 -4.32 -7.44
N THR A 188 -8.57 -4.96 -6.32
CA THR A 188 -7.47 -4.50 -5.47
C THR A 188 -6.09 -4.54 -6.16
N SER A 189 -5.81 -5.57 -6.96
CA SER A 189 -4.50 -5.71 -7.64
C SER A 189 -4.29 -4.65 -8.71
N ILE A 190 -5.31 -4.37 -9.52
CA ILE A 190 -5.25 -3.38 -10.59
C ILE A 190 -5.20 -1.95 -10.02
N LEU A 191 -5.96 -1.67 -8.97
CA LEU A 191 -5.91 -0.38 -8.25
C LEU A 191 -4.57 -0.15 -7.56
N SER A 192 -3.89 -1.19 -7.09
CA SER A 192 -2.53 -1.06 -6.54
C SER A 192 -1.54 -0.56 -7.60
N GLN A 193 -1.62 -1.08 -8.83
CA GLN A 193 -0.77 -0.62 -9.94
C GLN A 193 -1.08 0.83 -10.32
N LEU A 194 -2.35 1.21 -10.34
CA LEU A 194 -2.78 2.59 -10.59
C LEU A 194 -2.32 3.54 -9.48
N HIS A 195 -2.38 3.12 -8.21
CA HIS A 195 -1.80 3.88 -7.10
C HIS A 195 -0.29 4.10 -7.29
N PHE A 196 0.49 3.09 -7.70
CA PHE A 196 1.93 3.29 -7.96
C PHE A 196 2.19 4.29 -9.09
N LEU A 197 1.30 4.35 -10.09
CA LEU A 197 1.38 5.33 -11.17
C LEU A 197 1.08 6.74 -10.67
N VAL A 198 -0.05 6.94 -10.00
CA VAL A 198 -0.52 8.26 -9.53
C VAL A 198 0.37 8.80 -8.40
N SER A 199 0.84 7.95 -7.50
CA SER A 199 1.68 8.36 -6.37
C SER A 199 3.17 8.49 -6.73
N ASN A 200 3.57 8.07 -7.94
CA ASN A 200 4.97 7.89 -8.33
C ASN A 200 5.77 7.06 -7.30
N PHE A 201 5.26 5.86 -6.98
CA PHE A 201 5.84 4.97 -5.97
C PHE A 201 6.16 5.68 -4.65
N ARG A 202 5.21 6.48 -4.13
CA ARG A 202 5.36 7.18 -2.86
C ARG A 202 5.83 6.20 -1.78
N LYS A 203 6.79 6.64 -0.96
CA LYS A 203 7.28 5.84 0.17
C LYS A 203 6.21 5.70 1.24
N LEU A 204 6.33 4.65 2.05
CA LEU A 204 5.44 4.43 3.19
C LEU A 204 5.93 5.25 4.38
N ASN A 205 5.01 5.94 5.05
CA ASN A 205 5.28 6.65 6.28
C ASN A 205 5.08 5.73 7.49
N ILE A 206 6.16 5.45 8.21
CA ILE A 206 6.12 4.71 9.47
C ILE A 206 6.44 5.60 10.67
N THR A 207 6.66 6.90 10.44
CA THR A 207 6.81 7.89 11.51
C THR A 207 5.46 8.06 12.19
N ASP A 208 5.47 8.09 13.52
CA ASP A 208 4.27 8.18 14.38
C ASP A 208 3.24 7.04 14.16
N SER A 209 3.73 5.88 13.73
CA SER A 209 2.99 4.62 13.70
C SER A 209 3.34 3.72 14.91
N SER A 210 2.72 2.55 15.00
CA SER A 210 3.04 1.53 16.02
C SER A 210 4.43 0.89 15.88
N ILE A 211 5.20 1.27 14.85
CA ILE A 211 6.60 0.88 14.68
C ILE A 211 7.49 1.76 15.57
N SER A 212 8.23 1.12 16.47
CA SER A 212 9.08 1.80 17.43
C SER A 212 10.26 2.51 16.78
N LYS A 213 10.72 3.58 17.45
CA LYS A 213 11.95 4.30 17.09
C LYS A 213 13.23 3.46 17.17
N ASN A 214 13.19 2.27 17.76
CA ASN A 214 14.33 1.35 17.80
C ASN A 214 14.27 0.25 16.74
N PHE A 215 13.18 0.17 15.95
CA PHE A 215 13.10 -0.78 14.86
C PHE A 215 14.20 -0.52 13.82
N PRO A 216 14.95 -1.55 13.35
CA PRO A 216 16.18 -1.32 12.60
C PRO A 216 15.96 -0.64 11.24
N GLN A 217 14.81 -0.86 10.60
CA GLN A 217 14.48 -0.27 9.31
C GLN A 217 13.77 1.07 9.50
N LYS A 218 14.41 2.16 9.05
CA LYS A 218 13.84 3.52 9.08
C LYS A 218 13.14 3.94 7.80
N GLN A 219 13.55 3.36 6.67
CA GLN A 219 12.90 3.60 5.39
C GLN A 219 12.00 2.43 5.03
N CYS A 220 10.81 2.75 4.54
CA CYS A 220 9.77 1.79 4.27
C CYS A 220 9.27 1.95 2.83
N ASP A 221 9.55 0.92 2.02
CA ASP A 221 9.06 0.81 0.65
C ASP A 221 8.19 -0.45 0.54
N PHE A 222 7.24 -0.43 -0.39
CA PHE A 222 6.49 -1.62 -0.77
C PHE A 222 7.43 -2.78 -1.15
N THR A 223 7.02 -4.00 -0.83
CA THR A 223 7.78 -5.19 -1.24
C THR A 223 7.72 -5.37 -2.76
N THR A 224 8.71 -6.05 -3.33
CA THR A 224 8.71 -6.40 -4.77
C THR A 224 7.45 -7.18 -5.16
N ALA A 225 6.98 -8.07 -4.29
CA ALA A 225 5.76 -8.85 -4.51
C ALA A 225 4.49 -7.99 -4.55
N ALA A 226 4.42 -6.93 -3.74
CA ALA A 226 3.30 -5.98 -3.79
C ALA A 226 3.22 -5.22 -5.13
N GLN A 227 4.33 -5.16 -5.88
CA GLN A 227 4.45 -4.50 -7.18
C GLN A 227 4.43 -5.47 -8.36
N PHE A 228 4.09 -6.74 -8.15
CA PHE A 228 3.92 -7.71 -9.25
C PHE A 228 2.79 -7.31 -10.21
N PRO A 229 2.89 -7.70 -11.50
CA PRO A 229 1.85 -7.38 -12.48
C PRO A 229 0.47 -7.83 -12.00
N ALA A 230 -0.52 -6.96 -12.15
CA ALA A 230 -1.91 -7.32 -11.95
C ALA A 230 -2.44 -8.00 -13.22
N SER A 231 -3.33 -8.97 -13.06
CA SER A 231 -4.00 -9.66 -14.16
C SER A 231 -5.47 -9.81 -13.81
N ILE A 232 -6.34 -9.42 -14.73
CA ILE A 232 -7.79 -9.49 -14.62
C ILE A 232 -8.37 -10.10 -15.88
N ILE A 233 -9.57 -10.67 -15.75
CA ILE A 233 -10.36 -11.16 -16.87
C ILE A 233 -11.58 -10.26 -17.04
N LEU A 234 -11.73 -9.71 -18.23
CA LEU A 234 -12.93 -9.01 -18.65
C LEU A 234 -13.90 -10.01 -19.28
N ARG A 235 -15.16 -9.98 -18.85
CA ARG A 235 -16.23 -10.84 -19.39
C ARG A 235 -17.43 -10.01 -19.77
N LYS A 236 -17.71 -9.93 -21.07
CA LYS A 236 -18.87 -9.21 -21.60
C LYS A 236 -20.13 -10.02 -21.33
N LYS A 237 -21.12 -9.40 -20.69
CA LYS A 237 -22.43 -9.99 -20.44
C LYS A 237 -23.40 -9.65 -21.57
N PRO A 238 -24.48 -10.45 -21.77
CA PRO A 238 -25.48 -10.20 -22.82
C PRO A 238 -26.07 -8.78 -22.77
N ASP A 239 -26.21 -8.21 -21.58
CA ASP A 239 -26.78 -6.87 -21.36
C ASP A 239 -25.78 -5.71 -21.59
N GLY A 240 -24.61 -5.98 -22.17
CA GLY A 240 -23.55 -4.97 -22.41
C GLY A 240 -22.70 -4.62 -21.18
N ILE A 241 -23.08 -5.07 -19.98
CA ILE A 241 -22.28 -4.96 -18.76
C ILE A 241 -21.01 -5.81 -18.88
N ILE A 242 -19.88 -5.29 -18.40
CA ILE A 242 -18.61 -6.02 -18.37
C ILE A 242 -18.22 -6.34 -16.94
N SER A 243 -18.04 -7.62 -16.66
CA SER A 243 -17.49 -8.09 -15.39
C SER A 243 -15.97 -8.02 -15.43
N ILE A 244 -15.38 -7.55 -14.33
CA ILE A 244 -13.95 -7.53 -14.07
C ILE A 244 -13.67 -8.54 -12.96
N ASP A 245 -13.06 -9.66 -13.32
CA ASP A 245 -12.73 -10.75 -12.41
C ASP A 245 -11.20 -10.87 -12.20
N SER A 246 -10.78 -11.41 -11.06
CA SER A 246 -9.37 -11.74 -10.83
C SER A 246 -8.93 -12.90 -11.73
N ASP A 247 -7.76 -12.80 -12.37
CA ASP A 247 -7.14 -13.94 -13.04
C ASP A 247 -6.49 -14.88 -12.01
N LYS A 248 -7.16 -16.01 -11.76
CA LYS A 248 -6.75 -17.05 -10.81
C LYS A 248 -5.85 -18.12 -11.41
N THR A 249 -5.49 -18.06 -12.69
CA THR A 249 -4.73 -19.13 -13.37
C THR A 249 -3.38 -19.42 -12.69
N LEU A 250 -2.73 -18.38 -12.17
CA LEU A 250 -1.42 -18.47 -11.49
C LEU A 250 -1.52 -18.30 -9.97
N ASP A 251 -2.72 -18.47 -9.43
CA ASP A 251 -2.93 -18.50 -7.98
C ASP A 251 -2.90 -19.95 -7.51
N ARG A 252 -2.43 -20.16 -6.28
CA ARG A 252 -2.45 -21.45 -5.59
C ARG A 252 -3.43 -21.36 -4.42
N GLU A 253 -4.32 -22.34 -4.28
CA GLU A 253 -5.06 -22.48 -3.03
C GLU A 253 -4.08 -22.89 -1.93
N ILE A 254 -3.95 -22.05 -0.91
CA ILE A 254 -3.03 -22.26 0.21
C ILE A 254 -3.83 -22.41 1.50
N ILE A 255 -3.24 -23.10 2.48
CA ILE A 255 -3.85 -23.30 3.80
C ILE A 255 -4.36 -21.99 4.44
N LEU A 256 -3.66 -20.89 4.19
CA LEU A 256 -4.02 -19.57 4.72
C LEU A 256 -5.36 -19.04 4.20
N SER A 257 -5.75 -19.39 2.97
CA SER A 257 -7.04 -18.97 2.39
C SER A 257 -8.21 -19.65 3.10
N ILE A 258 -8.09 -20.95 3.38
CA ILE A 258 -9.11 -21.72 4.11
C ILE A 258 -9.19 -21.24 5.56
N LEU A 259 -8.03 -21.06 6.20
CA LEU A 259 -7.95 -20.67 7.60
C LEU A 259 -8.50 -19.25 7.83
N GLY A 260 -8.34 -18.33 6.88
CA GLY A 260 -8.90 -16.98 6.95
C GLY A 260 -10.40 -17.00 7.26
N HIS A 261 -11.18 -17.69 6.43
CA HIS A 261 -12.64 -17.80 6.60
C HIS A 261 -13.04 -18.50 7.89
N SER A 262 -12.38 -19.59 8.24
CA SER A 262 -12.69 -20.31 9.47
C SER A 262 -12.39 -19.47 10.72
N LEU A 263 -11.41 -18.56 10.66
CA LEU A 263 -11.10 -17.64 11.74
C LEU A 263 -12.03 -16.42 11.75
N GLU A 264 -12.51 -15.93 10.60
CA GLU A 264 -13.56 -14.90 10.52
C GLU A 264 -14.82 -15.37 11.29
N ASP A 265 -15.29 -16.59 11.01
CA ASP A 265 -16.43 -17.21 11.71
C ASP A 265 -16.15 -17.44 13.21
N PHE A 266 -14.89 -17.71 13.57
CA PHE A 266 -14.50 -17.96 14.96
C PHE A 266 -14.51 -16.68 15.78
N LEU A 267 -13.97 -15.59 15.23
CA LEU A 267 -13.75 -14.33 15.94
C LEU A 267 -15.04 -13.50 16.07
N THR A 268 -16.14 -13.93 15.47
CA THR A 268 -17.44 -13.25 15.45
C THR A 268 -18.50 -14.01 16.23
N LYS A 269 -19.55 -13.30 16.68
CA LYS A 269 -20.71 -13.91 17.32
C LYS A 269 -21.57 -14.59 16.26
N LYS A 270 -21.73 -15.92 16.32
CA LYS A 270 -22.66 -16.65 15.45
C LYS A 270 -24.11 -16.23 15.72
N ARG A 271 -24.83 -15.77 14.70
CA ARG A 271 -26.29 -15.64 14.72
C ARG A 271 -26.91 -16.87 14.04
N GLU A 272 -27.95 -17.45 14.63
CA GLU A 272 -28.59 -18.68 14.12
C GLU A 272 -29.24 -18.50 12.73
N ASN A 273 -29.51 -17.26 12.31
CA ASN A 273 -30.17 -16.90 11.03
C ASN A 273 -29.24 -16.32 9.95
N ASP A 274 -27.92 -16.17 10.20
CA ASP A 274 -26.98 -15.55 9.25
C ASP A 274 -26.53 -16.52 8.13
N LYS A 275 -27.48 -16.96 7.29
CA LYS A 275 -27.16 -17.74 6.09
C LYS A 275 -26.80 -16.88 4.88
N ASN A 276 -27.01 -15.56 4.95
CA ASN A 276 -26.75 -14.64 3.85
C ASN A 276 -25.57 -13.71 4.17
N ALA A 277 -24.56 -13.70 3.31
CA ALA A 277 -23.46 -12.74 3.41
C ALA A 277 -23.98 -11.31 3.21
N SER A 278 -23.67 -10.40 4.14
CA SER A 278 -23.96 -8.98 3.98
C SER A 278 -23.01 -8.36 2.95
N TYR A 279 -23.58 -7.62 2.00
CA TYR A 279 -22.83 -6.93 0.95
C TYR A 279 -23.09 -5.43 0.98
N HIS A 280 -22.03 -4.66 0.76
CA HIS A 280 -22.13 -3.26 0.35
C HIS A 280 -21.79 -3.12 -1.12
N TYR A 281 -22.49 -2.21 -1.78
CA TYR A 281 -22.17 -1.80 -3.13
C TYR A 281 -21.66 -0.36 -3.10
N MET A 282 -20.71 -0.03 -3.97
CA MET A 282 -20.25 1.33 -4.18
C MET A 282 -20.38 1.66 -5.66
N LYS A 283 -21.12 2.73 -5.95
CA LYS A 283 -21.18 3.30 -7.28
C LYS A 283 -20.18 4.45 -7.39
N ILE A 284 -19.37 4.43 -8.44
CA ILE A 284 -18.37 5.47 -8.71
C ILE A 284 -18.06 5.49 -10.20
N ASP A 285 -18.21 6.66 -10.83
CA ASP A 285 -18.04 6.83 -12.29
C ASP A 285 -18.83 5.74 -13.06
N ALA A 286 -18.14 4.92 -13.87
CA ALA A 286 -18.73 3.84 -14.66
C ALA A 286 -18.81 2.47 -13.93
N PHE A 287 -18.42 2.41 -12.66
CA PHE A 287 -18.24 1.17 -11.91
C PHE A 287 -19.31 0.96 -10.83
N MET A 288 -19.71 -0.30 -10.68
CA MET A 288 -20.41 -0.83 -9.51
C MET A 288 -19.51 -1.86 -8.83
N LEU A 289 -19.08 -1.58 -7.60
CA LEU A 289 -18.13 -2.40 -6.86
C LEU A 289 -18.81 -3.05 -5.65
N ARG A 290 -18.67 -4.37 -5.48
CA ARG A 290 -19.20 -5.11 -4.33
C ARG A 290 -18.11 -5.33 -3.28
N SER A 291 -18.44 -5.10 -2.01
CA SER A 291 -17.69 -5.58 -0.85
C SER A 291 -18.53 -6.54 -0.03
N GLN A 292 -17.94 -7.67 0.36
CA GLN A 292 -18.46 -8.49 1.45
C GLN A 292 -18.10 -7.81 2.77
N LEU A 293 -18.97 -7.95 3.77
CA LEU A 293 -18.80 -7.33 5.08
C LEU A 293 -18.58 -8.41 6.14
N ASP A 294 -17.56 -8.22 6.97
CA ASP A 294 -17.13 -9.25 7.94
C ASP A 294 -17.69 -8.98 9.34
N ALA A 295 -17.61 -7.74 9.83
CA ALA A 295 -18.04 -7.42 11.19
C ALA A 295 -18.55 -5.97 11.35
N TYR A 296 -19.26 -5.75 12.46
CA TYR A 296 -19.86 -4.46 12.81
C TYR A 296 -19.72 -4.16 14.32
N ASP A 297 -19.56 -2.89 14.65
CA ASP A 297 -19.70 -2.36 16.01
C ASP A 297 -20.30 -0.94 15.94
N SER A 298 -21.46 -0.74 16.57
CA SER A 298 -22.20 0.52 16.48
C SER A 298 -21.51 1.72 17.14
N LYS A 299 -20.44 1.50 17.91
CA LYS A 299 -19.69 2.57 18.59
C LYS A 299 -18.51 3.07 17.76
N LEU A 300 -18.20 2.40 16.65
CA LEU A 300 -17.21 2.90 15.71
C LEU A 300 -17.77 4.05 14.86
N PRO A 301 -16.93 4.98 14.38
CA PRO A 301 -17.35 6.05 13.47
C PRO A 301 -17.95 5.53 12.16
N GLY A 302 -18.63 6.43 11.45
CA GLY A 302 -19.14 6.18 10.10
C GLY A 302 -20.20 5.07 10.07
N SER A 303 -19.94 4.03 9.26
CA SER A 303 -20.86 2.90 9.10
C SER A 303 -20.81 1.90 10.26
N GLY A 304 -19.81 2.00 11.14
CA GLY A 304 -19.53 1.01 12.18
C GLY A 304 -19.02 -0.34 11.66
N ILE A 305 -18.90 -0.50 10.34
CA ILE A 305 -18.50 -1.76 9.69
C ILE A 305 -16.99 -1.80 9.53
N PHE A 306 -16.39 -2.96 9.76
CA PHE A 306 -14.96 -3.18 9.57
C PHE A 306 -14.67 -4.58 9.02
N ASP A 307 -13.50 -4.70 8.40
CA ASP A 307 -13.03 -5.94 7.80
C ASP A 307 -12.28 -6.79 8.83
N LEU A 308 -12.38 -8.12 8.74
CA LEU A 308 -11.58 -9.03 9.55
C LEU A 308 -10.48 -9.64 8.70
N LYS A 309 -9.24 -9.56 9.19
CA LYS A 309 -8.09 -10.14 8.50
C LYS A 309 -7.22 -10.91 9.45
N THR A 310 -6.77 -12.08 9.01
CA THR A 310 -5.81 -12.89 9.76
C THR A 310 -4.43 -12.78 9.11
N ARG A 311 -3.40 -12.73 9.96
CA ARG A 311 -2.02 -12.54 9.55
C ARG A 311 -1.16 -13.67 10.10
N ALA A 312 -0.75 -14.55 9.21
CA ALA A 312 0.23 -15.58 9.53
C ALA A 312 1.61 -14.96 9.79
N VAL A 313 2.34 -15.51 10.77
CA VAL A 313 3.71 -15.10 11.08
C VAL A 313 4.65 -15.20 9.88
N THR A 314 5.73 -14.42 9.90
CA THR A 314 6.74 -14.38 8.83
C THR A 314 7.33 -15.76 8.51
N ALA A 315 7.47 -16.65 9.50
CA ALA A 315 7.95 -18.03 9.31
C ALA A 315 7.06 -18.87 8.38
N ILE A 316 5.78 -18.55 8.27
CA ILE A 316 4.86 -19.23 7.35
C ILE A 316 4.89 -18.54 6.00
N ARG A 317 4.78 -17.21 5.98
CA ARG A 317 4.65 -16.44 4.73
C ARG A 317 5.87 -16.56 3.81
N HIS A 318 7.05 -16.80 4.37
CA HIS A 318 8.30 -16.90 3.61
C HIS A 318 8.82 -18.34 3.48
N ASP A 319 8.11 -19.33 4.01
CA ASP A 319 8.51 -20.73 3.97
C ASP A 319 7.28 -21.66 3.96
N LEU A 320 6.26 -21.25 3.22
CA LEU A 320 4.93 -21.85 3.26
C LEU A 320 4.95 -23.32 2.85
N SER A 321 5.64 -23.64 1.75
CA SER A 321 5.78 -25.02 1.26
C SER A 321 6.40 -25.95 2.29
N TYR A 322 7.43 -25.49 3.02
CA TYR A 322 8.03 -26.24 4.13
C TYR A 322 7.07 -26.41 5.31
N VAL A 323 6.28 -25.37 5.64
CA VAL A 323 5.28 -25.48 6.72
C VAL A 323 4.17 -26.47 6.33
N GLU A 324 3.70 -26.44 5.09
CA GLU A 324 2.68 -27.35 4.57
C GLU A 324 3.19 -28.81 4.55
N SER A 325 4.43 -29.05 4.12
CA SER A 325 5.05 -30.38 4.19
C SER A 325 5.31 -30.84 5.62
N ASN A 326 5.55 -29.91 6.54
CA ASN A 326 5.74 -30.16 7.96
C ASN A 326 4.41 -30.13 8.75
N ASN A 327 3.38 -30.80 8.22
CA ASN A 327 2.06 -30.96 8.88
C ASN A 327 1.41 -29.62 9.30
N ASN A 328 1.56 -28.58 8.47
CA ASN A 328 1.03 -27.25 8.73
C ASN A 328 1.53 -26.63 10.05
N PHE A 329 2.76 -26.96 10.43
CA PHE A 329 3.30 -26.61 11.74
C PHE A 329 4.62 -25.84 11.65
N THR A 330 4.74 -24.83 12.51
CA THR A 330 5.99 -24.13 12.79
C THR A 330 6.08 -23.82 14.27
N GLY A 331 7.28 -23.95 14.85
CA GLY A 331 7.54 -23.54 16.22
C GLY A 331 7.75 -22.04 16.40
N TYR A 332 7.62 -21.23 15.34
CA TYR A 332 7.78 -19.78 15.45
C TYR A 332 6.62 -19.19 16.23
N GLU A 333 6.92 -18.51 17.34
CA GLU A 333 5.94 -17.90 18.23
C GLU A 333 6.24 -16.41 18.43
N ILE A 334 5.19 -15.62 18.60
CA ILE A 334 5.30 -14.21 18.99
C ILE A 334 5.25 -14.14 20.52
N ASP A 335 6.31 -13.62 21.13
CA ASP A 335 6.46 -13.54 22.59
C ASP A 335 6.52 -12.12 23.15
N LYS A 336 6.52 -11.11 22.26
CA LYS A 336 6.66 -9.72 22.65
C LYS A 336 5.96 -8.80 21.66
N VAL A 337 5.73 -7.57 22.10
CA VAL A 337 5.18 -6.52 21.25
C VAL A 337 6.23 -6.02 20.26
N TYR A 338 7.42 -5.64 20.75
CA TYR A 338 8.45 -4.97 19.97
C TYR A 338 9.67 -5.86 19.71
N GLY A 339 10.26 -5.76 18.52
CA GLY A 339 11.47 -6.46 18.12
C GLY A 339 11.53 -6.79 16.63
N LYS A 340 12.68 -7.30 16.17
CA LYS A 340 12.91 -7.68 14.77
C LYS A 340 12.29 -9.03 14.38
N PHE A 341 12.11 -9.93 15.34
CA PHE A 341 11.55 -11.27 15.18
C PHE A 341 10.83 -11.66 16.47
N GLU A 342 9.94 -12.65 16.39
CA GLU A 342 9.10 -13.15 17.49
C GLU A 342 8.23 -12.03 18.08
N SER A 343 7.88 -11.01 17.29
CA SER A 343 7.22 -9.78 17.75
C SER A 343 6.03 -9.36 16.88
N LEU A 344 5.01 -8.77 17.51
CA LEU A 344 3.88 -8.16 16.78
C LEU A 344 4.35 -7.03 15.86
N GLU A 345 5.30 -6.21 16.32
CA GLU A 345 5.89 -5.11 15.56
C GLU A 345 6.51 -5.59 14.24
N ARG A 346 7.17 -6.76 14.24
CA ARG A 346 7.72 -7.31 12.99
C ARG A 346 6.62 -7.67 12.01
N GLU A 347 5.56 -8.32 12.48
CA GLU A 347 4.45 -8.72 11.63
C GLU A 347 3.70 -7.50 11.09
N TYR A 348 3.55 -6.45 11.90
CA TYR A 348 2.98 -5.17 11.49
C TYR A 348 3.87 -4.45 10.45
N PHE A 349 5.19 -4.40 10.64
CA PHE A 349 6.11 -3.83 9.65
C PHE A 349 6.02 -4.53 8.30
N GLU A 350 5.95 -5.86 8.30
CA GLU A 350 5.76 -6.64 7.07
C GLU A 350 4.37 -6.46 6.48
N LEU A 351 3.33 -6.26 7.29
CA LEU A 351 1.97 -5.94 6.85
C LEU A 351 1.98 -4.62 6.05
N ILE A 352 2.54 -3.55 6.63
CA ILE A 352 2.67 -2.21 6.04
C ILE A 352 3.22 -2.28 4.62
N ARG A 353 4.31 -3.04 4.43
CA ARG A 353 5.03 -3.10 3.15
C ARG A 353 4.39 -3.99 2.09
N SER A 354 3.52 -4.92 2.49
CA SER A 354 3.06 -5.99 1.59
C SER A 354 1.59 -5.87 1.21
N THR A 355 0.71 -5.74 2.20
CA THR A 355 -0.73 -5.96 2.02
C THR A 355 -1.58 -4.81 2.54
N LEU A 356 -0.99 -3.85 3.26
CA LEU A 356 -1.71 -2.70 3.82
C LEU A 356 -2.44 -1.88 2.75
N LEU A 357 -1.81 -1.62 1.59
CA LEU A 357 -2.48 -0.94 0.47
C LEU A 357 -3.72 -1.69 -0.01
N LYS A 358 -3.68 -3.02 0.01
CA LYS A 358 -4.84 -3.85 -0.34
C LYS A 358 -5.97 -3.64 0.65
N TYR A 359 -5.65 -3.67 1.95
CA TYR A 359 -6.64 -3.46 3.01
C TYR A 359 -7.23 -2.06 2.96
N ALA A 360 -6.42 -1.01 2.72
CA ALA A 360 -6.91 0.36 2.58
C ALA A 360 -7.91 0.50 1.41
N LEU A 361 -7.62 -0.14 0.26
CA LEU A 361 -8.53 -0.16 -0.89
C LEU A 361 -9.81 -0.93 -0.58
N GLN A 362 -9.73 -2.07 0.12
CA GLN A 362 -10.89 -2.88 0.50
C GLN A 362 -11.81 -2.13 1.46
N ALA A 363 -11.26 -1.55 2.54
CA ALA A 363 -12.01 -0.72 3.48
C ALA A 363 -12.68 0.46 2.78
N ARG A 364 -11.98 1.14 1.88
CA ARG A 364 -12.54 2.26 1.11
C ARG A 364 -13.70 1.83 0.21
N ILE A 365 -13.55 0.72 -0.51
CA ILE A 365 -14.61 0.20 -1.38
C ILE A 365 -15.82 -0.27 -0.58
N GLY A 366 -15.60 -0.88 0.59
CA GLY A 366 -16.67 -1.35 1.46
C GLY A 366 -17.31 -0.27 2.32
N ASN A 367 -16.83 0.97 2.27
CA ASN A 367 -17.21 2.04 3.20
C ASN A 367 -17.08 1.60 4.67
N MET A 368 -15.92 1.02 4.99
CA MET A 368 -15.59 0.47 6.30
C MET A 368 -14.78 1.48 7.12
N ASP A 369 -14.96 1.47 8.44
CA ASP A 369 -14.19 2.30 9.39
C ASP A 369 -12.72 1.87 9.45
N GLY A 370 -12.44 0.57 9.32
CA GLY A 370 -11.09 0.05 9.44
C GLY A 370 -10.96 -1.46 9.25
N ILE A 371 -9.83 -1.99 9.70
CA ILE A 371 -9.43 -3.39 9.55
C ILE A 371 -8.99 -3.92 10.90
N PHE A 372 -9.61 -5.02 11.34
CA PHE A 372 -9.17 -5.78 12.49
C PHE A 372 -8.21 -6.89 12.04
N VAL A 373 -7.03 -6.96 12.66
CA VAL A 373 -5.96 -7.91 12.31
C VAL A 373 -5.71 -8.88 13.46
N ALA A 374 -5.79 -10.18 13.19
CA ALA A 374 -5.49 -11.26 14.13
C ALA A 374 -4.19 -12.00 13.74
N TYR A 375 -3.19 -12.03 14.61
CA TYR A 375 -1.86 -12.59 14.34
C TYR A 375 -1.73 -14.04 14.82
N HIS A 376 -1.29 -14.96 13.96
CA HIS A 376 -1.26 -16.41 14.27
C HIS A 376 -0.13 -17.17 13.57
N ASN A 377 0.18 -18.40 14.03
CA ASN A 377 1.08 -19.33 13.34
C ASN A 377 0.38 -20.62 12.85
N ILE A 378 -0.89 -20.51 12.45
CA ILE A 378 -1.79 -21.63 12.08
C ILE A 378 -2.20 -22.52 13.28
N SER A 379 -1.32 -22.72 14.26
CA SER A 379 -1.61 -23.52 15.46
C SER A 379 -2.07 -22.68 16.65
N LYS A 380 -1.57 -21.44 16.77
CA LYS A 380 -1.88 -20.53 17.86
C LYS A 380 -2.14 -19.11 17.40
N MET A 381 -3.05 -18.43 18.10
CA MET A 381 -3.25 -16.98 18.03
C MET A 381 -2.34 -16.28 19.05
N PHE A 382 -1.76 -15.13 18.68
CA PHE A 382 -0.80 -14.41 19.53
C PHE A 382 -1.26 -13.03 19.95
N GLY A 383 -2.13 -12.39 19.18
CA GLY A 383 -2.48 -11.01 19.42
C GLY A 383 -3.27 -10.39 18.29
N PHE A 384 -3.62 -9.13 18.50
CA PHE A 384 -4.59 -8.41 17.70
C PHE A 384 -4.21 -6.94 17.53
N GLN A 385 -4.76 -6.30 16.50
CA GLN A 385 -4.63 -4.88 16.26
C GLN A 385 -5.83 -4.38 15.47
N TYR A 386 -6.33 -3.18 15.79
CA TYR A 386 -7.30 -2.48 14.94
C TYR A 386 -6.61 -1.32 14.20
N LEU A 387 -6.87 -1.21 12.90
CA LEU A 387 -6.31 -0.19 12.02
C LEU A 387 -7.45 0.59 11.35
N PRO A 388 -7.80 1.78 11.87
CA PRO A 388 -8.75 2.68 11.20
C PRO A 388 -8.26 3.05 9.80
N LEU A 389 -9.19 3.32 8.87
CA LEU A 389 -8.88 3.72 7.51
C LEU A 389 -7.99 4.98 7.47
N GLU A 390 -8.20 5.93 8.38
CA GLU A 390 -7.35 7.13 8.52
C GLU A 390 -5.88 6.76 8.82
N GLU A 391 -5.62 5.72 9.62
CA GLU A 391 -4.25 5.26 9.90
C GLU A 391 -3.64 4.59 8.67
N LEU A 392 -4.41 3.76 7.95
CA LEU A 392 -3.97 3.16 6.70
C LEU A 392 -3.60 4.25 5.69
N ASP A 393 -4.45 5.26 5.57
CA ASP A 393 -4.26 6.39 4.65
C ASP A 393 -3.04 7.22 5.02
N TYR A 394 -2.86 7.50 6.31
CA TYR A 394 -1.69 8.20 6.81
C TYR A 394 -0.41 7.43 6.46
N ILE A 395 -0.33 6.13 6.69
CA ILE A 395 0.86 5.34 6.38
C ILE A 395 1.17 5.34 4.88
N ILE A 396 0.16 5.28 4.01
CA ILE A 396 0.36 5.12 2.56
C ILE A 396 0.55 6.45 1.84
N HIS A 397 -0.14 7.52 2.27
CA HIS A 397 -0.29 8.75 1.47
C HIS A 397 0.39 9.99 2.06
N SER A 398 1.02 9.92 3.25
CA SER A 398 1.60 11.10 3.91
C SER A 398 3.11 11.31 3.73
N SER A 399 3.84 10.42 3.05
CA SER A 399 5.28 10.58 2.86
C SER A 399 5.62 11.75 1.92
N ILE A 400 6.49 12.65 2.39
CA ILE A 400 6.96 13.83 1.66
C ILE A 400 8.44 13.70 1.28
N ASP A 401 8.84 14.39 0.20
CA ASP A 401 10.26 14.49 -0.18
C ASP A 401 10.96 15.69 0.48
N SER A 402 12.30 15.72 0.41
CA SER A 402 13.12 16.78 1.03
C SER A 402 12.84 18.17 0.47
N ASN A 403 12.47 18.28 -0.82
CA ASN A 403 12.16 19.56 -1.45
C ASN A 403 10.83 20.11 -0.94
N PHE A 404 9.83 19.24 -0.78
CA PHE A 404 8.54 19.60 -0.19
C PHE A 404 8.71 19.95 1.30
N ALA A 405 9.49 19.17 2.05
CA ALA A 405 9.81 19.46 3.45
C ALA A 405 10.45 20.84 3.63
N HIS A 406 11.40 21.22 2.76
CA HIS A 406 11.99 22.55 2.80
C HIS A 406 10.97 23.67 2.54
N ARG A 407 10.03 23.46 1.62
CA ARG A 407 8.93 24.42 1.36
C ARG A 407 7.95 24.50 2.52
N LEU A 408 7.65 23.36 3.14
CA LEU A 408 6.81 23.31 4.33
C LEU A 408 7.44 24.11 5.46
N ASN A 409 8.72 23.89 5.76
CA ASN A 409 9.48 24.67 6.75
C ASN A 409 9.48 26.18 6.43
N ARG A 410 9.56 26.54 5.14
CA ARG A 410 9.46 27.96 4.72
C ARG A 410 8.06 28.52 4.99
N LYS A 411 6.99 27.77 4.67
CA LYS A 411 5.61 28.17 4.99
C LYS A 411 5.43 28.33 6.51
N GLU A 412 5.96 27.41 7.30
CA GLU A 412 5.91 27.51 8.77
C GLU A 412 6.67 28.73 9.30
N SER A 413 7.85 29.03 8.74
CA SER A 413 8.60 30.24 9.09
C SER A 413 7.84 31.51 8.72
N ASP A 414 7.23 31.55 7.53
CA ASP A 414 6.39 32.65 7.05
C ASP A 414 5.19 32.86 8.02
N LEU A 415 4.57 31.76 8.51
CA LEU A 415 3.49 31.82 9.50
C LEU A 415 3.99 32.27 10.89
N LYS A 416 5.09 31.73 11.40
CA LYS A 416 5.65 32.18 12.69
C LYS A 416 6.01 33.66 12.70
N MET A 417 6.44 34.20 11.56
CA MET A 417 6.66 35.65 11.43
C MET A 417 5.37 36.47 11.56
N ILE A 418 4.23 35.94 11.09
CA ILE A 418 2.91 36.62 11.16
C ILE A 418 2.30 36.49 12.56
N PHE A 419 2.31 35.30 13.14
CA PHE A 419 1.60 35.00 14.38
C PHE A 419 2.47 35.12 15.65
N GLY A 420 3.79 35.18 15.50
CA GLY A 420 4.73 34.86 16.58
C GLY A 420 4.69 33.36 16.95
N ASP A 421 5.63 32.92 17.78
CA ASP A 421 5.70 31.50 18.18
C ASP A 421 4.46 31.04 18.95
N LEU A 422 3.99 31.84 19.91
CA LEU A 422 2.80 31.52 20.71
C LEU A 422 1.53 31.50 19.85
N GLY A 423 1.32 32.50 19.01
CA GLY A 423 0.16 32.56 18.12
C GLY A 423 0.18 31.43 17.08
N TYR A 424 1.35 31.05 16.58
CA TYR A 424 1.50 29.91 15.67
C TYR A 424 1.03 28.61 16.34
N ILE A 425 1.48 28.34 17.57
CA ILE A 425 1.07 27.13 18.31
C ILE A 425 -0.44 27.14 18.59
N LEU A 426 -1.02 28.29 18.94
CA LEU A 426 -2.44 28.40 19.28
C LEU A 426 -3.37 28.31 18.07
N HIS A 427 -2.92 28.76 16.90
CA HIS A 427 -3.81 28.98 15.74
C HIS A 427 -3.50 28.09 14.54
N TYR A 428 -2.35 27.40 14.53
CA TYR A 428 -1.95 26.59 13.38
C TYR A 428 -1.57 25.17 13.80
N GLN A 429 -2.28 24.21 13.22
CA GLN A 429 -1.92 22.79 13.24
C GLN A 429 -2.06 22.24 11.83
N ARG A 430 -0.97 21.69 11.29
CA ARG A 430 -1.02 21.01 10.00
C ARG A 430 -1.90 19.77 10.13
N LYS A 431 -2.92 19.66 9.28
CA LYS A 431 -3.89 18.56 9.29
C LYS A 431 -3.40 17.37 8.48
N GLU A 432 -2.29 16.76 8.89
CA GLU A 432 -1.57 15.76 8.07
C GLU A 432 -2.43 14.53 7.73
N ARG A 433 -3.20 14.04 8.70
CA ARG A 433 -4.09 12.88 8.50
C ARG A 433 -5.30 13.19 7.61
N GLU A 434 -5.88 14.38 7.74
CA GLU A 434 -6.94 14.85 6.84
C GLU A 434 -6.41 14.96 5.40
N ILE A 435 -5.22 15.55 5.21
CA ILE A 435 -4.53 15.63 3.92
C ILE A 435 -4.32 14.22 3.36
N ALA A 436 -3.78 13.29 4.15
CA ALA A 436 -3.53 11.92 3.70
C ALA A 436 -4.81 11.20 3.27
N SER A 437 -5.89 11.32 4.05
CA SER A 437 -7.18 10.71 3.76
C SER A 437 -7.82 11.29 2.49
N LYS A 438 -7.73 12.61 2.28
CA LYS A 438 -8.19 13.26 1.05
C LYS A 438 -7.33 12.89 -0.17
N ILE A 439 -6.01 12.76 -0.02
CA ILE A 439 -5.13 12.25 -1.08
C ILE A 439 -5.55 10.83 -1.45
N ALA A 440 -5.76 9.95 -0.47
CA ALA A 440 -6.15 8.57 -0.68
C ALA A 440 -7.48 8.46 -1.45
N ALA A 441 -8.50 9.22 -1.04
CA ALA A 441 -9.78 9.29 -1.73
C ALA A 441 -9.64 9.83 -3.17
N THR A 442 -8.81 10.85 -3.38
CA THR A 442 -8.61 11.48 -4.70
C THR A 442 -7.81 10.56 -5.63
N GLU A 443 -6.77 9.90 -5.14
CA GLU A 443 -6.02 8.87 -5.87
C GLU A 443 -6.91 7.70 -6.28
N PHE A 444 -7.82 7.28 -5.41
CA PHE A 444 -8.80 6.24 -5.70
C PHE A 444 -9.74 6.66 -6.85
N LYS A 445 -10.27 7.89 -6.82
CA LYS A 445 -11.09 8.45 -7.92
C LYS A 445 -10.31 8.52 -9.22
N ILE A 446 -9.11 9.09 -9.22
CA ILE A 446 -8.22 9.19 -10.40
C ILE A 446 -7.97 7.78 -10.98
N SER A 447 -7.71 6.80 -10.12
CA SER A 447 -7.45 5.41 -10.55
C SER A 447 -8.63 4.82 -11.31
N LEU A 448 -9.86 5.00 -10.81
CA LEU A 448 -11.07 4.47 -11.47
C LEU A 448 -11.40 5.23 -12.76
N MET A 449 -11.29 6.56 -12.77
CA MET A 449 -11.44 7.34 -14.00
C MET A 449 -10.45 6.87 -15.07
N LEU A 450 -9.17 6.72 -14.69
CA LEU A 450 -8.14 6.24 -15.61
C LEU A 450 -8.44 4.82 -16.09
N LEU A 451 -8.89 3.94 -15.21
CA LEU A 451 -9.26 2.58 -15.57
C LEU A 451 -10.40 2.56 -16.59
N LYS A 452 -11.45 3.38 -16.41
CA LYS A 452 -12.53 3.52 -17.40
C LYS A 452 -11.99 3.88 -18.78
N HIS A 453 -11.08 4.85 -18.87
CA HIS A 453 -10.47 5.25 -20.13
C HIS A 453 -9.63 4.12 -20.76
N ILE A 454 -8.86 3.39 -19.95
CA ILE A 454 -8.08 2.23 -20.40
C ILE A 454 -8.99 1.14 -20.94
N LEU A 455 -10.04 0.77 -20.21
CA LEU A 455 -10.99 -0.26 -20.61
C LEU A 455 -11.74 0.14 -21.89
N SER A 456 -12.27 1.37 -21.93
CA SER A 456 -12.97 1.90 -23.11
C SER A 456 -12.07 1.89 -24.37
N TYR A 457 -10.77 2.19 -24.21
CA TYR A 457 -9.82 2.09 -25.31
C TYR A 457 -9.65 0.64 -25.78
N ILE A 458 -9.46 -0.31 -24.86
CA ILE A 458 -9.30 -1.74 -25.18
C ILE A 458 -10.53 -2.25 -25.93
N GLU A 459 -11.74 -1.95 -25.43
CA GLU A 459 -13.00 -2.33 -26.06
C GLU A 459 -13.09 -1.79 -27.49
N LYS A 460 -12.85 -0.50 -27.70
CA LYS A 460 -12.85 0.12 -29.03
C LYS A 460 -11.84 -0.53 -29.98
N GLN A 461 -10.65 -0.87 -29.48
CA GLN A 461 -9.64 -1.54 -30.31
C GLN A 461 -10.07 -2.96 -30.70
N PHE A 462 -10.68 -3.71 -29.78
CA PHE A 462 -11.20 -5.02 -30.12
C PHE A 462 -12.38 -4.92 -31.07
N ASP A 463 -13.36 -4.05 -30.83
CA ASP A 463 -14.51 -3.88 -31.72
C ASP A 463 -14.07 -3.54 -33.16
N ASN A 464 -12.97 -2.80 -33.33
CA ASN A 464 -12.39 -2.51 -34.65
C ASN A 464 -11.60 -3.68 -35.27
N LYS A 465 -11.00 -4.54 -34.44
CA LYS A 465 -10.15 -5.65 -34.87
C LYS A 465 -10.95 -6.91 -35.17
N PHE A 466 -12.12 -7.06 -34.58
CA PHE A 466 -13.01 -8.20 -34.74
C PHE A 466 -14.00 -7.96 -35.88
N HIS A 467 -14.38 -9.04 -36.58
CA HIS A 467 -15.37 -8.93 -37.66
C HIS A 467 -16.76 -8.77 -37.04
N PRO A 468 -17.73 -8.07 -37.66
CA PRO A 468 -19.08 -7.93 -37.09
C PRO A 468 -19.79 -9.25 -36.76
N SER A 469 -19.39 -10.36 -37.39
CA SER A 469 -19.93 -11.71 -37.13
C SER A 469 -19.22 -12.49 -36.02
N ASP A 470 -18.10 -12.00 -35.49
CA ASP A 470 -17.28 -12.65 -34.47
C ASP A 470 -16.86 -11.61 -33.44
N THR A 471 -17.53 -11.56 -32.29
CA THR A 471 -17.27 -10.56 -31.24
C THR A 471 -16.44 -11.13 -30.11
N TRP A 472 -15.57 -10.31 -29.50
CA TRP A 472 -14.86 -10.70 -28.29
C TRP A 472 -15.82 -10.77 -27.09
N ASN A 473 -15.75 -11.87 -26.34
CA ASN A 473 -16.54 -12.09 -25.13
C ASN A 473 -15.69 -12.04 -23.86
N ASN A 474 -14.47 -12.57 -23.95
CA ASN A 474 -13.54 -12.64 -22.83
C ASN A 474 -12.20 -12.01 -23.23
N CYS A 475 -11.53 -11.36 -22.29
CA CYS A 475 -10.17 -10.85 -22.49
C CYS A 475 -9.37 -10.90 -21.19
N LYS A 476 -8.10 -11.28 -21.30
CA LYS A 476 -7.10 -11.12 -20.23
C LYS A 476 -6.43 -9.75 -20.37
N VAL A 477 -6.51 -8.94 -19.32
CA VAL A 477 -5.79 -7.67 -19.22
C VAL A 477 -4.73 -7.79 -18.14
N MET A 478 -3.48 -7.55 -18.50
CA MET A 478 -2.37 -7.48 -17.56
C MET A 478 -1.82 -6.06 -17.51
N ILE A 479 -1.62 -5.54 -16.30
CA ILE A 479 -1.07 -4.20 -16.11
C ILE A 479 0.06 -4.19 -15.08
N LYS A 480 1.05 -3.32 -15.31
CA LYS A 480 2.12 -3.08 -14.35
C LYS A 480 2.65 -1.66 -14.50
N THR A 481 2.83 -1.00 -13.37
CA THR A 481 3.57 0.26 -13.28
C THR A 481 5.05 -0.03 -13.10
N GLU A 482 5.88 0.61 -13.91
CA GLU A 482 7.33 0.45 -13.95
C GLU A 482 8.02 1.80 -13.72
N LYS A 483 9.23 1.75 -13.16
CA LYS A 483 10.09 2.94 -13.03
C LYS A 483 10.89 3.13 -14.31
N ALA A 484 10.45 4.04 -15.17
CA ALA A 484 11.21 4.45 -16.34
C ALA A 484 12.29 5.47 -15.96
N LYS A 485 13.34 5.55 -16.79
CA LYS A 485 14.42 6.55 -16.65
C LYS A 485 14.58 7.34 -17.93
N ARG A 486 14.81 8.65 -17.82
CA ARG A 486 15.10 9.53 -18.95
C ARG A 486 16.30 10.40 -18.64
N LYS A 487 17.26 10.44 -19.57
CA LYS A 487 18.38 11.37 -19.54
C LYS A 487 17.92 12.72 -20.10
N MET A 488 18.11 13.76 -19.32
CA MET A 488 17.77 15.14 -19.64
C MET A 488 18.90 15.80 -20.45
N ARG A 489 18.60 16.93 -21.10
CA ARG A 489 19.58 17.70 -21.89
C ARG A 489 20.78 18.16 -21.06
N ASN A 490 20.58 18.42 -19.77
CA ASN A 490 21.63 18.78 -18.80
C ASN A 490 22.40 17.57 -18.24
N GLY A 491 22.18 16.36 -18.78
CA GLY A 491 22.83 15.11 -18.33
C GLY A 491 22.16 14.43 -17.13
N GLN A 492 21.21 15.09 -16.44
CA GLN A 492 20.51 14.53 -15.29
C GLN A 492 19.61 13.35 -15.67
N ILE A 493 19.57 12.29 -14.86
CA ILE A 493 18.64 11.17 -15.05
C ILE A 493 17.43 11.41 -14.15
N ILE A 494 16.23 11.45 -14.76
CA ILE A 494 14.96 11.54 -14.05
C ILE A 494 14.28 10.18 -14.09
N HIS A 495 13.76 9.75 -12.95
CA HIS A 495 12.91 8.58 -12.83
C HIS A 495 11.44 9.01 -12.80
N TYR A 496 10.59 8.27 -13.50
CA TYR A 496 9.15 8.54 -13.56
C TYR A 496 8.37 7.23 -13.70
N PRO A 497 7.11 7.17 -13.24
CA PRO A 497 6.30 5.99 -13.33
C PRO A 497 5.68 5.91 -14.73
N VAL A 498 5.60 4.69 -15.25
CA VAL A 498 4.92 4.40 -16.52
C VAL A 498 4.07 3.17 -16.32
N LEU A 499 2.79 3.24 -16.67
CA LEU A 499 1.90 2.09 -16.64
C LEU A 499 1.88 1.46 -18.02
N LYS A 500 2.20 0.17 -18.08
CA LYS A 500 2.06 -0.64 -19.28
C LYS A 500 0.88 -1.57 -19.12
N VAL A 501 0.07 -1.64 -20.17
CA VAL A 501 -1.15 -2.45 -20.24
C VAL A 501 -1.08 -3.31 -21.48
N ILE A 502 -1.39 -4.58 -21.33
CA ILE A 502 -1.57 -5.52 -22.43
C ILE A 502 -2.90 -6.24 -22.28
N ALA A 503 -3.67 -6.28 -23.36
CA ALA A 503 -4.96 -6.93 -23.43
C ALA A 503 -4.93 -7.98 -24.55
N VAL A 504 -5.28 -9.21 -24.20
CA VAL A 504 -5.29 -10.36 -25.11
C VAL A 504 -6.69 -10.99 -25.08
N PRO A 505 -7.39 -11.07 -26.22
CA PRO A 505 -8.68 -11.76 -26.27
C PRO A 505 -8.53 -13.25 -25.91
N LEU A 506 -9.57 -13.79 -25.29
CA LEU A 506 -9.67 -15.20 -24.91
C LEU A 506 -10.84 -15.84 -25.64
N ALA A 507 -10.83 -17.17 -25.69
CA ALA A 507 -11.94 -17.94 -26.23
C ALA A 507 -13.25 -17.67 -25.46
N SER A 508 -14.39 -17.83 -26.13
CA SER A 508 -15.71 -17.58 -25.55
C SER A 508 -16.05 -18.51 -24.39
N ASP A 509 -15.51 -19.73 -24.42
CA ASP A 509 -15.63 -20.78 -23.42
C ASP A 509 -14.52 -20.75 -22.35
N TYR A 510 -13.72 -19.67 -22.28
CA TYR A 510 -12.64 -19.57 -21.31
C TYR A 510 -13.13 -19.62 -19.86
N GLU A 511 -12.66 -20.63 -19.13
CA GLU A 511 -12.82 -20.78 -17.69
C GLU A 511 -11.51 -20.60 -16.92
N ASP A 512 -11.61 -20.10 -15.70
CA ASP A 512 -10.47 -19.91 -14.81
C ASP A 512 -10.00 -21.26 -14.26
N GLN A 513 -8.89 -21.78 -14.77
CA GLN A 513 -8.25 -23.01 -14.28
C GLN A 513 -6.87 -22.72 -13.69
N GLN A 514 -6.62 -23.21 -12.47
CA GLN A 514 -5.31 -23.16 -11.83
C GLN A 514 -4.35 -24.14 -12.51
N ILE A 515 -3.08 -23.76 -12.67
CA ILE A 515 -2.09 -24.61 -13.35
C ILE A 515 -1.49 -25.70 -12.45
N ILE A 516 -1.42 -25.47 -11.14
CA ILE A 516 -0.90 -26.45 -10.17
C ILE A 516 -2.07 -27.25 -9.63
N SER A 517 -2.01 -28.57 -9.83
CA SER A 517 -2.98 -29.50 -9.27
C SER A 517 -2.73 -29.71 -7.78
N SER A 518 -3.80 -29.90 -7.00
CA SER A 518 -3.68 -30.26 -5.59
C SER A 518 -2.90 -31.57 -5.43
N GLY A 519 -1.86 -31.58 -4.59
CA GLY A 519 -1.05 -32.77 -4.32
C GLY A 519 0.09 -33.05 -5.32
N SER A 520 0.38 -32.15 -6.26
CA SER A 520 1.53 -32.29 -7.17
C SER A 520 2.87 -32.38 -6.42
N THR A 521 3.77 -33.26 -6.87
CA THR A 521 5.17 -33.32 -6.39
C THR A 521 5.98 -32.13 -6.93
N ASN A 522 7.17 -31.87 -6.37
CA ASN A 522 8.07 -30.81 -6.86
C ASN A 522 8.33 -30.95 -8.38
N ASP A 523 8.64 -32.16 -8.86
CA ASP A 523 8.93 -32.40 -10.28
C ASP A 523 7.70 -32.13 -11.17
N MET A 524 6.51 -32.55 -10.72
CA MET A 524 5.24 -32.25 -11.42
C MET A 524 4.96 -30.74 -11.46
N ILE A 525 5.21 -30.03 -10.36
CA ILE A 525 5.04 -28.57 -10.30
C ILE A 525 5.96 -27.88 -11.31
N VAL A 526 7.23 -28.28 -11.35
CA VAL A 526 8.20 -27.74 -12.31
C VAL A 526 7.75 -27.99 -13.75
N ASP A 527 7.33 -29.23 -14.07
CA ASP A 527 6.85 -29.59 -15.41
C ASP A 527 5.58 -28.80 -15.80
N GLN A 528 4.57 -28.71 -14.91
CA GLN A 528 3.36 -27.92 -15.12
C GLN A 528 3.67 -26.43 -15.41
N ILE A 529 4.59 -25.84 -14.65
CA ILE A 529 5.03 -24.45 -14.85
C ILE A 529 5.81 -24.29 -16.17
N GLN A 530 6.67 -25.25 -16.52
CA GLN A 530 7.40 -25.24 -17.78
C GLN A 530 6.48 -25.36 -19.00
N GLN A 531 5.49 -26.26 -18.94
CA GLN A 531 4.46 -26.41 -19.97
C GLN A 531 3.64 -25.13 -20.14
N TYR A 532 3.22 -24.51 -19.04
CA TYR A 532 2.52 -23.23 -19.10
C TYR A 532 3.39 -22.12 -19.71
N ASN A 533 4.66 -22.01 -19.31
CA ASN A 533 5.59 -21.02 -19.89
C ASN A 533 5.81 -21.26 -21.39
N ALA A 534 5.90 -22.52 -21.83
CA ALA A 534 6.01 -22.88 -23.25
C ALA A 534 4.74 -22.50 -24.02
N LYS A 535 3.55 -22.76 -23.45
CA LYS A 535 2.26 -22.32 -23.99
C LYS A 535 2.21 -20.81 -24.16
N ILE A 536 2.59 -20.03 -23.15
CA ILE A 536 2.57 -18.56 -23.21
C ILE A 536 3.50 -18.03 -24.32
N ARG A 537 4.67 -18.63 -24.52
CA ARG A 537 5.58 -18.25 -25.62
C ARG A 537 4.99 -18.59 -26.99
N LYS A 538 4.33 -19.74 -27.12
CA LYS A 538 3.61 -20.14 -28.33
C LYS A 538 2.45 -19.18 -28.62
N ASP A 539 1.65 -18.85 -27.62
CA ASP A 539 0.52 -17.93 -27.73
C ASP A 539 0.99 -16.53 -28.15
N ALA A 540 2.07 -16.02 -27.55
CA ALA A 540 2.66 -14.72 -27.89
C ALA A 540 3.11 -14.62 -29.37
N THR A 541 3.54 -15.74 -29.95
CA THR A 541 4.03 -15.82 -31.34
C THR A 541 2.94 -16.19 -32.35
N SER A 542 1.75 -16.55 -31.87
CA SER A 542 0.60 -16.93 -32.70
C SER A 542 0.11 -15.78 -33.59
N ARG A 543 -0.45 -16.13 -34.75
CA ARG A 543 -1.09 -15.15 -35.66
C ARG A 543 -2.21 -14.38 -34.95
N PHE A 544 -3.00 -15.07 -34.13
CA PHE A 544 -4.10 -14.48 -33.36
C PHE A 544 -3.60 -13.38 -32.42
N PHE A 545 -2.52 -13.61 -31.67
CA PHE A 545 -1.94 -12.60 -30.80
C PHE A 545 -1.44 -11.38 -31.60
N LYS A 546 -0.71 -11.62 -32.69
CA LYS A 546 -0.16 -10.54 -33.54
C LYS A 546 -1.25 -9.62 -34.09
N GLU A 547 -2.37 -10.19 -34.52
CA GLU A 547 -3.49 -9.43 -35.09
C GLU A 547 -4.35 -8.77 -34.00
N LYS A 548 -4.64 -9.49 -32.91
CA LYS A 548 -5.71 -9.13 -31.97
C LYS A 548 -5.24 -8.49 -30.66
N ALA A 549 -4.00 -8.72 -30.21
CA ALA A 549 -3.50 -8.13 -28.96
C ALA A 549 -3.47 -6.59 -29.03
N VAL A 550 -3.68 -5.94 -27.88
CA VAL A 550 -3.69 -4.48 -27.73
C VAL A 550 -2.72 -4.09 -26.63
N GLY A 551 -1.89 -3.09 -26.91
CA GLY A 551 -0.89 -2.57 -25.99
C GLY A 551 -1.02 -1.07 -25.77
N LEU A 552 -0.83 -0.64 -24.53
CA LEU A 552 -0.86 0.76 -24.12
C LEU A 552 0.26 1.08 -23.13
N GLU A 553 0.85 2.24 -23.30
CA GLU A 553 1.73 2.90 -22.34
C GLU A 553 1.06 4.19 -21.84
N ILE A 554 0.96 4.36 -20.52
CA ILE A 554 0.29 5.51 -19.89
C ILE A 554 1.26 6.26 -19.00
N ARG A 555 1.23 7.60 -19.11
CA ARG A 555 2.02 8.55 -18.31
C ARG A 555 1.13 9.63 -17.73
N LEU A 556 1.47 10.09 -16.53
CA LEU A 556 0.73 11.11 -15.80
C LEU A 556 1.63 12.32 -15.47
N LEU A 557 1.04 13.51 -15.50
CA LEU A 557 1.62 14.74 -14.98
C LEU A 557 0.60 15.43 -14.07
N HIS A 558 1.01 15.76 -12.86
CA HIS A 558 0.18 16.42 -11.86
C HIS A 558 0.28 17.93 -11.98
N LYS A 559 -0.86 18.61 -11.99
CA LYS A 559 -0.98 20.06 -11.85
C LYS A 559 -1.60 20.35 -10.49
N LEU A 560 -0.84 21.05 -9.66
CA LEU A 560 -1.20 21.38 -8.29
C LEU A 560 -1.38 22.89 -8.19
N ALA A 561 -2.37 23.34 -7.42
CA ALA A 561 -2.60 24.74 -7.17
C ALA A 561 -3.06 24.96 -5.73
N HIS A 562 -2.80 26.16 -5.24
CA HIS A 562 -3.26 26.62 -3.93
C HIS A 562 -4.74 26.97 -4.01
N HIS A 563 -5.53 26.54 -3.03
CA HIS A 563 -6.95 26.89 -2.96
C HIS A 563 -7.12 28.33 -2.43
N PRO A 564 -7.95 29.18 -3.05
CA PRO A 564 -8.15 30.56 -2.60
C PRO A 564 -8.56 30.68 -1.12
N ASP A 565 -9.41 29.76 -0.65
CA ASP A 565 -9.91 29.76 0.73
C ASP A 565 -8.87 29.32 1.79
N ALA A 566 -7.72 28.76 1.38
CA ALA A 566 -6.66 28.38 2.31
C ALA A 566 -5.88 29.61 2.84
N SER A 567 -6.21 30.82 2.39
CA SER A 567 -5.53 32.09 2.69
C SER A 567 -6.40 33.07 3.48
N LYS A 568 -7.23 32.58 4.42
CA LYS A 568 -8.04 33.46 5.26
C LYS A 568 -7.17 34.28 6.20
N LEU A 569 -7.47 35.59 6.29
CA LEU A 569 -6.80 36.46 7.25
C LEU A 569 -7.16 36.01 8.68
N PRO A 570 -6.17 35.86 9.56
CA PRO A 570 -6.41 35.56 10.97
C PRO A 570 -7.37 36.56 11.64
N SER A 571 -8.27 36.06 12.48
CA SER A 571 -9.28 36.87 13.18
C SER A 571 -8.66 37.99 14.02
N PHE A 572 -7.53 37.74 14.71
CA PHE A 572 -6.86 38.78 15.50
C PHE A 572 -6.31 39.95 14.65
N LEU A 573 -5.95 39.71 13.38
CA LEU A 573 -5.55 40.78 12.44
C LEU A 573 -6.76 41.56 11.94
N ILE A 574 -7.93 40.92 11.89
CA ILE A 574 -9.20 41.59 11.55
C ILE A 574 -9.64 42.49 12.72
N SER A 575 -9.48 42.02 13.96
CA SER A 575 -9.87 42.76 15.17
C SER A 575 -8.91 43.91 15.53
N ASN A 576 -7.62 43.80 15.16
CA ASN A 576 -6.58 44.77 15.50
C ASN A 576 -6.06 45.57 14.28
N LYS A 577 -6.92 45.85 13.30
CA LYS A 577 -6.54 46.59 12.08
C LYS A 577 -5.90 47.96 12.36
N GLU A 578 -6.25 48.59 13.47
CA GLU A 578 -5.73 49.90 13.88
C GLU A 578 -4.25 49.86 14.34
N LEU A 579 -3.71 48.68 14.66
CA LEU A 579 -2.33 48.50 15.15
C LEU A 579 -1.30 48.20 14.04
N LEU A 580 -1.76 48.00 12.79
CA LEU A 580 -0.90 47.64 11.65
C LEU A 580 -1.07 48.65 10.51
N THR A 581 0.03 49.01 9.86
CA THR A 581 -0.03 49.88 8.68
C THR A 581 -0.67 49.14 7.49
N THR A 582 -1.25 49.89 6.54
CA THR A 582 -1.81 49.33 5.30
C THR A 582 -0.78 48.46 4.55
N GLU A 583 0.48 48.90 4.50
CA GLU A 583 1.60 48.17 3.88
C GLU A 583 1.89 46.84 4.60
N GLN A 584 1.84 46.81 5.94
CA GLN A 584 2.00 45.58 6.71
C GLN A 584 0.86 44.59 6.45
N ILE A 585 -0.38 45.07 6.35
CA ILE A 585 -1.56 44.25 6.05
C ILE A 585 -1.44 43.67 4.63
N GLU A 586 -1.03 44.45 3.64
CA GLU A 586 -0.81 43.97 2.27
C GLU A 586 0.31 42.93 2.23
N ARG A 587 1.42 43.17 2.90
CA ARG A 587 2.52 42.19 2.99
C ARG A 587 2.07 40.88 3.64
N ILE A 588 1.24 40.92 4.68
CA ILE A 588 0.69 39.71 5.30
C ILE A 588 -0.24 38.98 4.33
N LYS A 589 -1.11 39.70 3.61
CA LYS A 589 -1.97 39.10 2.57
C LYS A 589 -1.15 38.43 1.48
N ASP A 590 -0.07 39.06 1.02
CA ASP A 590 0.83 38.49 0.02
C ASP A 590 1.51 37.21 0.51
N ILE A 591 1.93 37.18 1.79
CA ILE A 591 2.52 35.98 2.39
C ILE A 591 1.49 34.86 2.52
N LEU A 592 0.27 35.17 2.99
CA LEU A 592 -0.79 34.17 3.18
C LEU A 592 -1.34 33.64 1.85
N SER A 593 -1.37 34.45 0.79
CA SER A 593 -1.84 34.09 -0.55
C SER A 593 -0.74 33.52 -1.47
N LYS A 594 0.48 33.42 -0.97
CA LYS A 594 1.64 32.93 -1.71
C LYS A 594 1.42 31.50 -2.20
N ASN A 595 1.46 31.32 -3.52
CA ASN A 595 1.37 30.00 -4.13
C ASN A 595 2.73 29.27 -4.07
N TYR A 596 2.84 28.22 -3.24
CA TYR A 596 4.06 27.44 -3.06
C TYR A 596 4.27 26.33 -4.12
N TYR A 597 3.31 26.14 -5.05
CA TYR A 597 3.30 25.09 -6.08
C TYR A 597 3.98 25.38 -7.44
N PRO A 598 4.16 26.62 -7.96
CA PRO A 598 4.56 26.86 -9.36
C PRO A 598 5.91 26.27 -9.78
N THR A 599 6.77 25.94 -8.81
CA THR A 599 8.08 25.34 -9.06
C THR A 599 8.15 23.85 -8.64
N VAL A 600 7.01 23.23 -8.35
CA VAL A 600 6.92 21.79 -8.06
C VAL A 600 6.94 21.02 -9.38
N PRO A 601 7.87 20.06 -9.57
CA PRO A 601 7.90 19.27 -10.79
C PRO A 601 6.64 18.41 -10.93
N THR A 602 5.95 18.53 -12.06
CA THR A 602 4.68 17.85 -12.33
C THR A 602 4.77 16.32 -12.40
N HIS A 603 5.97 15.75 -12.54
CA HIS A 603 6.20 14.30 -12.59
C HIS A 603 6.48 13.66 -11.21
N LYS A 604 6.61 14.47 -10.16
CA LYS A 604 6.88 13.98 -8.80
C LYS A 604 5.59 13.59 -8.08
N SER A 605 5.72 12.79 -7.02
CA SER A 605 4.63 12.47 -6.10
C SER A 605 3.93 13.75 -5.62
N PRO A 606 2.60 13.83 -5.77
CA PRO A 606 1.84 15.00 -5.35
C PRO A 606 1.79 15.07 -3.82
N ASN A 607 2.07 16.27 -3.28
CA ASN A 607 2.07 16.60 -1.86
C ASN A 607 1.40 17.96 -1.68
N PHE A 608 0.66 18.13 -0.58
CA PHE A 608 -0.23 19.27 -0.38
C PHE A 608 0.02 19.97 0.96
N PHE A 609 -0.13 21.30 0.96
CA PHE A 609 0.04 22.15 2.13
C PHE A 609 -1.25 22.27 2.95
N ASP A 610 -2.41 22.15 2.32
CA ASP A 610 -3.72 22.23 2.95
C ASP A 610 -4.71 21.19 2.35
N PRO A 611 -5.64 20.62 3.14
CA PRO A 611 -6.68 19.75 2.61
C PRO A 611 -7.48 20.32 1.43
N SER A 612 -7.73 21.64 1.36
CA SER A 612 -8.50 22.23 0.24
C SER A 612 -7.71 22.32 -1.07
N ASP A 613 -6.38 22.29 -1.02
CA ASP A 613 -5.54 22.31 -2.23
C ASP A 613 -5.75 21.05 -3.09
N ILE A 614 -6.20 19.96 -2.47
CA ILE A 614 -6.45 18.67 -3.14
C ILE A 614 -7.62 18.78 -4.12
N ASP A 615 -8.59 19.66 -3.85
CA ASP A 615 -9.73 19.92 -4.74
C ASP A 615 -9.30 20.64 -6.04
N MET A 616 -8.10 21.25 -6.03
CA MET A 616 -7.47 21.87 -7.19
C MET A 616 -6.55 20.94 -7.97
N TRP A 617 -6.48 19.66 -7.59
CA TRP A 617 -5.58 18.69 -8.20
C TRP A 617 -6.10 18.21 -9.56
N GLU A 618 -5.37 18.52 -10.62
CA GLU A 618 -5.63 18.01 -11.97
C GLU A 618 -4.53 17.03 -12.40
N VAL A 619 -4.89 16.02 -13.20
CA VAL A 619 -3.94 15.05 -13.75
C VAL A 619 -4.04 15.02 -15.27
N ASN A 620 -2.96 15.44 -15.93
CA ASN A 620 -2.83 15.30 -17.37
C ASN A 620 -2.34 13.90 -17.71
N VAL A 621 -3.07 13.21 -18.59
CA VAL A 621 -2.82 11.84 -19.00
C VAL A 621 -2.35 11.82 -20.44
N THR A 622 -1.30 11.05 -20.70
CA THR A 622 -0.86 10.68 -22.05
C THR A 622 -0.96 9.18 -22.19
N MET A 623 -1.84 8.71 -23.08
CA MET A 623 -1.97 7.29 -23.44
C MET A 623 -1.40 7.05 -24.84
N THR A 624 -0.40 6.20 -24.93
CA THR A 624 0.35 5.90 -26.15
C THR A 624 0.18 4.44 -26.55
N PRO A 625 -0.30 4.12 -27.76
CA PRO A 625 -0.33 2.74 -28.24
C PRO A 625 1.08 2.13 -28.34
N ILE A 626 1.21 0.86 -27.97
CA ILE A 626 2.44 0.09 -28.19
C ILE A 626 2.32 -0.62 -29.53
N ASP A 627 2.81 0.02 -30.59
CA ASP A 627 2.77 -0.51 -31.96
C ASP A 627 3.86 -1.55 -32.24
N ASN A 628 4.91 -1.61 -31.40
CA ASN A 628 6.00 -2.57 -31.57
C ASN A 628 5.55 -3.95 -31.08
N LEU A 629 5.40 -4.89 -32.02
CA LEU A 629 4.97 -6.26 -31.73
C LEU A 629 5.94 -7.01 -30.82
N GLN A 630 7.26 -6.85 -31.02
CA GLN A 630 8.27 -7.51 -30.19
C GLN A 630 8.16 -7.01 -28.74
N GLU A 631 8.00 -5.70 -28.56
CA GLU A 631 7.79 -5.10 -27.24
C GLU A 631 6.54 -5.67 -26.55
N LEU A 632 5.44 -5.84 -27.29
CA LEU A 632 4.22 -6.45 -26.76
C LEU A 632 4.40 -7.91 -26.33
N GLN A 633 5.07 -8.71 -27.16
CA GLN A 633 5.38 -10.11 -26.87
C GLN A 633 6.26 -10.22 -25.63
N ASP A 634 7.30 -9.38 -25.53
CA ASP A 634 8.23 -9.35 -24.41
C ASP A 634 7.51 -8.98 -23.11
N ILE A 635 6.64 -7.96 -23.13
CA ILE A 635 5.83 -7.57 -21.96
C ILE A 635 4.92 -8.72 -21.52
N TYR A 636 4.20 -9.35 -22.46
CA TYR A 636 3.30 -10.48 -22.17
C TYR A 636 4.04 -11.63 -21.49
N ILE A 637 5.18 -12.03 -22.07
CA ILE A 637 6.00 -13.13 -21.56
C ILE A 637 6.61 -12.75 -20.21
N GLN A 638 7.14 -11.54 -20.07
CA GLN A 638 7.78 -11.06 -18.84
C GLN A 638 6.80 -11.05 -17.66
N TYR A 639 5.57 -10.56 -17.87
CA TYR A 639 4.59 -10.46 -16.79
C TYR A 639 4.11 -11.83 -16.33
N ASN A 640 3.84 -12.76 -17.27
CA ASN A 640 3.54 -14.14 -16.93
C ASN A 640 4.73 -14.82 -16.24
N THR A 641 5.95 -14.65 -16.75
CA THR A 641 7.19 -15.23 -16.16
C THR A 641 7.43 -14.74 -14.73
N THR A 642 7.14 -13.47 -14.45
CA THR A 642 7.26 -12.92 -13.10
C THR A 642 6.30 -13.62 -12.13
N LYS A 643 5.04 -13.84 -12.56
CA LYS A 643 4.04 -14.55 -11.76
C LYS A 643 4.36 -16.04 -11.62
N THR A 644 4.82 -16.72 -12.67
CA THR A 644 5.16 -18.16 -12.61
C THR A 644 6.37 -18.43 -11.72
N LYS A 645 7.41 -17.58 -11.75
CA LYS A 645 8.54 -17.67 -10.81
C LYS A 645 8.09 -17.50 -9.35
N ALA A 646 7.16 -16.59 -9.10
CA ALA A 646 6.61 -16.40 -7.76
C ALA A 646 5.83 -17.64 -7.29
N LEU A 647 4.99 -18.19 -8.18
CA LEU A 647 4.23 -19.41 -7.92
C LEU A 647 5.15 -20.62 -7.65
N GLU A 648 6.18 -20.80 -8.47
CA GLU A 648 7.22 -21.83 -8.27
C GLU A 648 7.85 -21.72 -6.89
N SER A 649 8.33 -20.52 -6.52
CA SER A 649 8.97 -20.28 -5.22
C SER A 649 8.06 -20.53 -4.02
N GLN A 650 6.75 -20.41 -4.20
CA GLN A 650 5.75 -20.65 -3.15
C GLN A 650 5.29 -22.11 -3.08
N SER A 651 5.58 -22.90 -4.11
CA SER A 651 5.06 -24.26 -4.27
C SER A 651 6.12 -25.32 -4.03
N LEU A 652 7.39 -25.03 -4.35
CA LEU A 652 8.50 -25.97 -4.16
C LEU A 652 8.89 -26.14 -2.70
N VAL A 653 8.94 -27.40 -2.25
CA VAL A 653 9.43 -27.77 -0.91
C VAL A 653 10.96 -27.92 -0.95
N VAL A 654 11.66 -27.24 -0.04
CA VAL A 654 13.13 -27.32 0.09
C VAL A 654 13.48 -27.82 1.50
N ASP A 655 13.80 -29.12 1.61
CA ASP A 655 13.95 -29.81 2.89
C ASP A 655 15.36 -29.77 3.50
N ARG A 656 16.41 -29.51 2.71
CA ARG A 656 17.80 -29.66 3.20
C ARG A 656 18.16 -28.64 4.29
N PHE A 657 18.16 -29.11 5.54
CA PHE A 657 18.97 -28.57 6.61
C PHE A 657 20.35 -29.23 6.52
N SER A 658 21.41 -28.49 6.22
CA SER A 658 22.75 -28.93 6.63
C SER A 658 22.80 -28.85 8.15
N ASP A 659 23.24 -29.94 8.78
CA ASP A 659 23.26 -30.10 10.23
C ASP A 659 23.94 -28.92 10.93
N LEU A 660 23.15 -28.14 11.69
CA LEU A 660 23.64 -27.07 12.57
C LEU A 660 24.51 -27.59 13.74
N ASN A 661 24.76 -28.90 13.82
CA ASN A 661 25.63 -29.52 14.81
C ASN A 661 27.13 -29.41 14.48
N GLN A 662 27.53 -28.86 13.33
CA GLN A 662 28.95 -28.60 13.02
C GLN A 662 29.46 -27.20 13.40
N VAL A 663 28.62 -26.33 13.99
CA VAL A 663 29.00 -24.94 14.28
C VAL A 663 29.74 -24.76 15.62
N SER A 664 30.02 -25.84 16.38
CA SER A 664 30.71 -25.72 17.67
C SER A 664 32.25 -25.69 17.62
N THR A 665 32.87 -25.68 16.44
CA THR A 665 34.36 -25.76 16.35
C THR A 665 35.04 -24.77 15.43
N ILE A 666 34.34 -23.82 14.81
CA ILE A 666 34.97 -23.00 13.76
C ILE A 666 34.57 -21.52 13.86
N ASP A 667 35.04 -20.83 14.90
CA ASP A 667 34.72 -19.40 15.12
C ASP A 667 35.89 -18.43 14.88
N LYS A 668 37.03 -18.91 14.36
CA LYS A 668 38.14 -18.01 13.93
C LYS A 668 38.53 -18.16 12.46
N GLU A 669 38.54 -19.37 11.90
CA GLU A 669 38.90 -19.59 10.49
C GLU A 669 37.75 -19.30 9.50
N ILE A 670 36.49 -19.48 9.90
CA ILE A 670 35.32 -19.23 9.03
C ILE A 670 35.11 -17.75 8.72
N THR A 671 35.50 -16.83 9.61
CA THR A 671 35.34 -15.39 9.33
C THR A 671 36.26 -14.92 8.19
N GLU A 672 37.39 -15.61 7.99
CA GLU A 672 38.34 -15.34 6.92
C GLU A 672 37.94 -16.05 5.61
N ILE A 673 37.41 -17.27 5.71
CA ILE A 673 36.86 -18.01 4.56
C ILE A 673 35.55 -17.37 4.03
N LEU A 674 34.69 -16.84 4.91
CA LEU A 674 33.45 -16.15 4.53
C LEU A 674 33.70 -14.80 3.83
N ARG A 675 34.86 -14.17 4.04
CA ARG A 675 35.27 -12.99 3.25
C ARG A 675 35.70 -13.37 1.83
N ASN A 676 36.25 -14.57 1.64
CA ASN A 676 36.73 -15.06 0.34
C ASN A 676 35.68 -15.84 -0.48
N LEU A 677 34.52 -16.18 0.11
CA LEU A 677 33.42 -16.89 -0.56
C LEU A 677 32.36 -15.99 -1.20
N SER A 678 32.65 -14.71 -1.46
CA SER A 678 31.72 -13.81 -2.14
C SER A 678 31.38 -14.18 -3.60
N HIS A 679 31.88 -15.31 -4.11
CA HIS A 679 31.61 -15.88 -5.44
C HIS A 679 31.31 -17.40 -5.40
N SER A 680 30.60 -17.92 -4.39
CA SER A 680 30.08 -19.31 -4.48
C SER A 680 28.76 -19.37 -5.28
N LYS A 681 28.72 -20.26 -6.28
CA LYS A 681 27.52 -20.61 -7.03
C LYS A 681 26.43 -21.09 -6.06
N LYS A 682 25.24 -20.48 -6.15
CA LYS A 682 24.04 -20.91 -5.44
C LYS A 682 23.76 -22.39 -5.75
N LEU A 683 23.85 -23.27 -4.75
CA LEU A 683 23.34 -24.64 -4.87
C LEU A 683 21.81 -24.56 -5.01
N GLU A 684 21.25 -25.14 -6.08
CA GLU A 684 19.83 -24.99 -6.47
C GLU A 684 18.82 -25.60 -5.48
N ASN A 685 19.27 -26.23 -4.39
CA ASN A 685 18.44 -27.02 -3.47
C ASN A 685 18.61 -26.69 -1.97
N GLU A 686 19.10 -25.50 -1.61
CA GLU A 686 19.25 -25.08 -0.22
C GLU A 686 18.26 -23.96 0.17
N PRO A 687 17.74 -23.95 1.42
CA PRO A 687 16.90 -22.86 1.90
C PRO A 687 17.68 -21.55 1.84
N SER A 688 16.98 -20.46 1.50
CA SER A 688 17.60 -19.14 1.55
C SER A 688 18.10 -18.82 2.97
N LYS A 689 19.12 -17.96 3.09
CA LYS A 689 19.60 -17.48 4.39
C LYS A 689 18.47 -16.97 5.30
N TYR A 690 17.45 -16.34 4.70
CA TYR A 690 16.30 -15.86 5.44
C TYR A 690 15.42 -17.02 5.95
N GLN A 691 15.09 -18.00 5.11
CA GLN A 691 14.39 -19.22 5.53
C GLN A 691 15.16 -19.95 6.64
N GLY A 692 16.48 -20.11 6.51
CA GLY A 692 17.32 -20.72 7.55
C GLY A 692 17.20 -20.00 8.91
N VAL A 693 17.20 -18.66 8.92
CA VAL A 693 16.95 -17.87 10.13
C VAL A 693 15.55 -18.13 10.71
N LEU A 694 14.52 -18.17 9.87
CA LEU A 694 13.14 -18.42 10.31
C LEU A 694 12.98 -19.81 10.92
N ARG A 695 13.53 -20.84 10.28
CA ARG A 695 13.54 -22.21 10.81
C ARG A 695 14.33 -22.33 12.12
N ALA A 696 15.43 -21.57 12.29
CA ALA A 696 16.14 -21.49 13.57
C ALA A 696 15.29 -20.87 14.69
N TYR A 697 14.54 -19.80 14.39
CA TYR A 697 13.55 -19.25 15.33
C TYR A 697 12.43 -20.24 15.64
N SER A 698 11.99 -21.04 14.67
CA SER A 698 11.03 -22.12 14.91
C SER A 698 11.58 -23.15 15.89
N LEU A 699 12.81 -23.62 15.72
CA LEU A 699 13.47 -24.53 16.67
C LEU A 699 13.60 -23.90 18.07
N LYS A 700 13.91 -22.60 18.15
CA LYS A 700 13.97 -21.85 19.40
C LYS A 700 12.62 -21.85 20.12
N GLY A 701 11.50 -21.60 19.44
CA GLY A 701 10.16 -21.65 20.04
C GLY A 701 9.75 -23.05 20.51
N LEU A 702 10.12 -24.11 19.78
CA LEU A 702 9.90 -25.49 20.23
C LEU A 702 10.64 -25.81 21.53
N ARG A 703 11.89 -25.34 21.66
CA ARG A 703 12.68 -25.52 22.89
C ARG A 703 12.03 -24.81 24.08
N ARG A 704 11.43 -23.63 23.87
CA ARG A 704 10.68 -22.90 24.92
C ARG A 704 9.44 -23.67 25.37
N THR A 705 8.65 -24.19 24.44
CA THR A 705 7.45 -24.98 24.76
C THR A 705 7.79 -26.27 25.53
N LYS A 706 8.86 -26.97 25.13
CA LYS A 706 9.34 -28.17 25.85
C LYS A 706 9.83 -27.86 27.27
N LYS A 707 10.47 -26.70 27.48
CA LYS A 707 10.93 -26.27 28.82
C LYS A 707 9.74 -25.95 29.73
N ASN A 708 8.74 -25.23 29.21
CA ASN A 708 7.55 -24.84 29.98
C ASN A 708 6.70 -26.06 30.38
N SER A 709 6.59 -27.06 29.52
CA SER A 709 5.90 -28.33 29.85
C SER A 709 6.63 -29.11 30.93
N LYS A 710 7.96 -29.24 30.86
CA LYS A 710 8.75 -29.88 31.93
C LYS A 710 8.66 -29.14 33.27
N GLN A 711 8.69 -27.81 33.26
CA GLN A 711 8.52 -27.02 34.47
C GLN A 711 7.11 -27.16 35.07
N LYS A 712 6.04 -27.21 34.27
CA LYS A 712 4.69 -27.46 34.80
C LYS A 712 4.52 -28.84 35.44
N ILE A 713 5.22 -29.86 34.94
CA ILE A 713 5.20 -31.21 35.52
C ILE A 713 5.92 -31.20 36.88
N MET A 714 7.09 -30.56 36.98
CA MET A 714 7.88 -30.48 38.22
C MET A 714 7.24 -29.71 39.39
N TRP A 715 6.16 -28.96 39.17
CA TRP A 715 5.43 -28.23 40.23
C TRP A 715 4.11 -28.89 40.61
N ASN A 716 3.70 -29.94 39.87
CA ASN A 716 2.50 -30.74 40.14
C ASN A 716 2.83 -32.12 40.76
N ASP A 717 4.13 -32.45 40.86
CA ASP A 717 4.69 -33.48 41.74
C ASP A 717 5.23 -32.80 43.01
#